data_AF-A0A849Q361-F1
#
_entry.id   AF-A0A849Q361-F1
#
_cell.length_a   1.000
_cell.length_b   1.000
_cell.length_c   1.000
_cell.angle_alpha   90.00
_cell.angle_beta   90.00
_cell.angle_gamma   90.00
#
_symmetry.space_group_name_H-M   'P 1'
#
loop_
_entity.id
_entity.type
_entity.pdbx_description
1 polymer ?
#
loop_
_entity_poly.entity_id
_entity_poly.type
_entity_poly.pdbx_seq_one_letter_code
_entity_poly.pdbx_strand_id
1 'polypeptide(L)'
;MVRDRIGKVWGRYDGLSNRMHLVIVAIAVMMIVAPYLSAAGGGGSVSPSDPVGTVGFFSVAERSSAPVSKATLIAFDPRDLADDLAYLAAVPASTFYSEEDGMSISSPLLFYQAPMESPTVEQTALDGGVGIEYLMEDYVTACGGQLGSLMTVGVPRSEAETLQSKWFSKELVVLEGGAAPGAAARIATANWDWARTGVVAVLDPTVEPVDVSVSGNLSGTVPSVAPGHGTFTGTIEPSFHVEQTHSFEVGDDHKYVQAVMDWTTPGPFPALTQRGKELGLHLYSGEIMVALSTEWNAFSDAVDTARSFVYTPGPWTAAVVFIPTMGVNGAGLPEGPDRSQRVFEAAQYTITYDLYGGVDVPIEDIPAPGTKNAVFSLSWADSGRDLGLFIRGPSGQEIASALGRNTGGHQDLEVSELGSGMYTASVVALDGLTGEVDFDVEYTWEEPMSEAEVEGLVGATEAAVLASELNAPLLYATPSGVPSATFEALDTLGITDVQLVDLTGHTAIVSDQLEGHRGAGQPGIDVTTHTDLPDLISTIAKLGQRGREGRQDVVITTLNPWSYWYTDSNADNPQGEEWGGRYFGPAAYAAANHGCPVLVTESDPRLSSSAAWHNEYWLRTYQSRSPAPVGAMYLTGSQVIDAVGSFGLD
;
A
#
# COMPACT_ATOMS: atom_id res chain seq x y z
N MET A 1 14.73 68.26 -17.06
CA MET A 1 15.78 67.55 -16.29
C MET A 1 16.03 66.10 -16.76
N VAL A 2 15.11 65.43 -17.47
CA VAL A 2 15.38 64.13 -18.14
C VAL A 2 16.00 64.28 -19.54
N ARG A 3 15.67 65.37 -20.26
CA ARG A 3 16.21 65.63 -21.62
C ARG A 3 17.72 65.92 -21.67
N ASP A 4 18.29 66.44 -20.58
CA ASP A 4 19.73 66.73 -20.44
C ASP A 4 20.59 65.53 -20.03
N ARG A 5 19.97 64.42 -19.59
CA ARG A 5 20.69 63.17 -19.27
C ARG A 5 20.80 62.23 -20.48
N ILE A 6 19.91 62.34 -21.47
CA ILE A 6 19.97 61.51 -22.69
C ILE A 6 21.07 62.03 -23.65
N GLY A 7 21.26 63.34 -23.75
CA GLY A 7 22.31 63.93 -24.59
C GLY A 7 23.75 63.64 -24.12
N LYS A 8 23.95 63.35 -22.82
CA LYS A 8 25.27 63.03 -22.25
C LYS A 8 25.67 61.56 -22.35
N VAL A 9 24.73 60.65 -22.63
CA VAL A 9 25.06 59.23 -22.90
C VAL A 9 25.49 59.03 -24.35
N TRP A 10 24.92 59.80 -25.29
CA TRP A 10 25.24 59.68 -26.72
C TRP A 10 26.56 60.35 -27.13
N GLY A 11 27.00 61.41 -26.44
CA GLY A 11 28.30 62.05 -26.72
C GLY A 11 29.54 61.22 -26.38
N ARG A 12 29.39 59.98 -25.88
CA ARG A 12 30.49 59.03 -25.66
C ARG A 12 30.73 58.07 -26.82
N TYR A 13 29.90 58.08 -27.87
CA TYR A 13 29.99 57.14 -28.98
C TYR A 13 30.53 57.74 -30.29
N ASP A 14 30.78 59.05 -30.35
CA ASP A 14 31.27 59.77 -31.55
C ASP A 14 32.73 59.44 -31.95
N GLY A 15 33.41 58.55 -31.22
CA GLY A 15 34.78 58.12 -31.51
C GLY A 15 34.92 56.70 -32.07
N LEU A 16 33.82 55.95 -32.23
CA LEU A 16 33.90 54.53 -32.63
C LEU A 16 33.83 54.40 -34.16
N SER A 17 34.86 53.79 -34.75
CA SER A 17 34.97 53.58 -36.20
C SER A 17 33.73 52.92 -36.80
N ASN A 18 33.44 53.21 -38.08
CA ASN A 18 32.28 52.68 -38.82
C ASN A 18 32.13 51.13 -38.75
N ARG A 19 33.22 50.39 -38.51
CA ARG A 19 33.17 48.93 -38.30
C ARG A 19 32.53 48.54 -36.96
N MET A 20 32.69 49.34 -35.92
CA MET A 20 32.11 49.05 -34.60
C MET A 20 30.62 49.37 -34.53
N HIS A 21 30.18 50.39 -35.27
CA HIS A 21 28.74 50.66 -35.46
C HIS A 21 28.05 49.52 -36.22
N LEU A 22 28.69 48.94 -37.23
CA LEU A 22 28.15 47.78 -37.96
C LEU A 22 28.02 46.54 -37.06
N VAL A 23 28.98 46.32 -36.16
CA VAL A 23 28.96 45.20 -35.20
C VAL A 23 27.87 45.39 -34.14
N ILE A 24 27.68 46.59 -33.61
CA ILE A 24 26.63 46.87 -32.62
C ILE A 24 25.24 46.74 -33.25
N VAL A 25 25.06 47.18 -34.50
CA VAL A 25 23.81 46.98 -35.24
C VAL A 25 23.59 45.51 -35.60
N ALA A 26 24.64 44.76 -35.97
CA ALA A 26 24.53 43.32 -36.22
C ALA A 26 24.17 42.52 -34.94
N ILE A 27 24.72 42.90 -33.79
CA ILE A 27 24.37 42.30 -32.49
C ILE A 27 22.93 42.66 -32.10
N ALA A 28 22.50 43.91 -32.29
CA ALA A 28 21.12 44.31 -32.03
C ALA A 28 20.12 43.61 -32.96
N VAL A 29 20.47 43.40 -34.24
CA VAL A 29 19.65 42.63 -35.19
C VAL A 29 19.64 41.14 -34.84
N MET A 30 20.77 40.54 -34.42
CA MET A 30 20.77 39.16 -33.92
C MET A 30 19.92 38.99 -32.65
N MET A 31 19.93 39.96 -31.74
CA MET A 31 19.10 39.91 -30.52
C MET A 31 17.60 40.09 -30.81
N ILE A 32 17.24 40.76 -31.90
CA ILE A 32 15.84 40.94 -32.33
C ILE A 32 15.36 39.76 -33.20
N VAL A 33 16.26 39.07 -33.90
CA VAL A 33 15.91 37.95 -34.81
C VAL A 33 16.03 36.57 -34.13
N ALA A 34 16.83 36.43 -33.05
CA ALA A 34 16.96 35.17 -32.32
C ALA A 34 15.63 34.60 -31.75
N PRO A 35 14.66 35.42 -31.27
CA PRO A 35 13.36 34.90 -30.84
C PRO A 35 12.45 34.40 -31.98
N TYR A 36 12.79 34.71 -33.24
CA TYR A 36 11.96 34.40 -34.42
C TYR A 36 12.52 33.29 -35.32
N LEU A 37 13.71 32.74 -35.01
CA LEU A 37 14.34 31.66 -35.77
C LEU A 37 14.33 30.29 -35.09
N SER A 38 13.73 30.14 -33.91
CA SER A 38 13.53 28.83 -33.26
C SER A 38 12.16 28.20 -33.52
N ALA A 39 11.31 28.82 -34.34
CA ALA A 39 10.08 28.21 -34.85
C ALA A 39 10.37 27.35 -36.09
N ALA A 40 11.05 26.21 -35.90
CA ALA A 40 11.10 25.12 -36.88
C ALA A 40 11.62 23.82 -36.25
N GLY A 41 10.70 22.93 -35.85
CA GLY A 41 10.86 21.47 -35.86
C GLY A 41 11.80 20.85 -34.82
N GLY A 42 11.21 20.19 -33.82
CA GLY A 42 11.85 19.25 -32.89
C GLY A 42 10.90 18.97 -31.74
N GLY A 43 10.64 17.71 -31.41
CA GLY A 43 9.68 17.28 -30.39
C GLY A 43 10.06 17.75 -28.98
N GLY A 44 9.10 17.72 -28.07
CA GLY A 44 9.25 18.15 -26.68
C GLY A 44 10.20 17.28 -25.88
N SER A 45 11.51 17.53 -26.01
CA SER A 45 12.50 17.17 -25.00
C SER A 45 12.64 18.30 -23.98
N VAL A 46 12.83 17.95 -22.71
CA VAL A 46 13.22 18.89 -21.66
C VAL A 46 14.62 19.40 -21.97
N SER A 47 14.77 20.72 -22.13
CA SER A 47 16.07 21.35 -22.42
C SER A 47 16.63 22.01 -21.16
N PRO A 48 17.96 22.07 -20.96
CA PRO A 48 18.60 22.83 -19.86
C PRO A 48 18.23 24.33 -19.81
N SER A 49 17.50 24.83 -20.80
CA SER A 49 17.00 26.20 -20.90
C SER A 49 15.56 26.39 -20.40
N ASP A 50 14.86 25.33 -20.01
CA ASP A 50 13.53 25.46 -19.42
C ASP A 50 13.63 26.20 -18.08
N PRO A 51 12.74 27.17 -17.79
CA PRO A 51 12.83 27.96 -16.58
C PRO A 51 12.51 27.08 -15.36
N VAL A 52 13.56 26.47 -14.81
CA VAL A 52 13.57 25.83 -13.49
C VAL A 52 13.17 26.89 -12.46
N GLY A 53 12.14 26.59 -11.65
CA GLY A 53 11.82 27.41 -10.48
C GLY A 53 13.09 27.59 -9.65
N THR A 54 13.57 28.82 -9.52
CA THR A 54 14.95 29.14 -9.09
C THR A 54 15.27 28.82 -7.63
N VAL A 55 14.38 28.15 -6.91
CA VAL A 55 14.60 27.69 -5.55
C VAL A 55 13.92 26.33 -5.41
N GLY A 56 14.71 25.25 -5.40
CA GLY A 56 14.20 23.94 -4.98
C GLY A 56 13.59 24.06 -3.58
N PHE A 57 12.42 23.46 -3.38
CA PHE A 57 11.75 23.39 -2.09
C PHE A 57 11.97 21.99 -1.48
N PHE A 58 12.04 21.91 -0.15
CA PHE A 58 11.95 20.64 0.55
C PHE A 58 10.53 20.11 0.38
N SER A 59 10.32 19.14 -0.49
CA SER A 59 9.00 18.50 -0.62
C SER A 59 8.72 17.60 0.59
N VAL A 60 7.63 16.83 0.53
CA VAL A 60 7.38 15.77 1.52
C VAL A 60 8.54 14.75 1.53
N ALA A 61 9.27 14.62 0.43
CA ALA A 61 10.54 13.91 0.39
C ALA A 61 11.68 14.75 0.97
N GLU A 62 12.61 14.11 1.70
CA GLU A 62 13.84 14.76 2.21
C GLU A 62 14.80 15.21 1.08
N ARG A 63 14.46 14.95 -0.20
CA ARG A 63 15.19 15.41 -1.39
C ARG A 63 14.66 16.74 -1.89
N SER A 64 15.56 17.60 -2.37
CA SER A 64 15.16 18.80 -3.11
C SER A 64 14.48 18.42 -4.43
N SER A 65 13.34 19.06 -4.70
CA SER A 65 12.59 18.87 -5.95
C SER A 65 12.27 20.21 -6.62
N ALA A 66 12.32 20.24 -7.94
CA ALA A 66 11.87 21.35 -8.78
C ALA A 66 10.66 20.93 -9.63
N PRO A 67 9.48 21.54 -9.41
CA PRO A 67 8.35 21.33 -10.29
C PRO A 67 8.59 21.99 -11.65
N VAL A 68 8.12 21.36 -12.73
CA VAL A 68 8.15 21.93 -14.09
C VAL A 68 6.75 22.16 -14.63
N SER A 69 6.61 23.14 -15.52
CA SER A 69 5.32 23.54 -16.11
C SER A 69 4.84 22.52 -17.17
N LYS A 70 4.62 21.28 -16.74
CA LYS A 70 4.18 20.13 -17.54
C LYS A 70 3.12 19.36 -16.76
N ALA A 71 2.23 18.66 -17.45
CA ALA A 71 1.40 17.63 -16.86
C ALA A 71 1.21 16.46 -17.83
N THR A 72 1.06 15.26 -17.29
CA THR A 72 0.82 14.03 -18.04
C THR A 72 -0.48 13.39 -17.57
N LEU A 73 -1.37 13.08 -18.50
CA LEU A 73 -2.66 12.44 -18.25
C LEU A 73 -2.76 11.11 -19.00
N ILE A 74 -3.10 10.04 -18.28
CA ILE A 74 -3.32 8.71 -18.83
C ILE A 74 -4.81 8.42 -18.77
N ALA A 75 -5.47 8.13 -19.90
CA ALA A 75 -6.88 7.78 -19.90
C ALA A 75 -7.12 6.51 -19.07
N PHE A 76 -7.95 6.62 -18.04
CA PHE A 76 -8.25 5.51 -17.14
C PHE A 76 -9.12 4.44 -17.82
N ASP A 77 -8.79 3.16 -17.63
CA ASP A 77 -9.59 2.02 -18.06
C ASP A 77 -9.79 1.01 -16.92
N PRO A 78 -11.00 0.83 -16.38
CA PRO A 78 -11.22 -0.08 -15.24
C PRO A 78 -11.14 -1.58 -15.61
N ARG A 79 -10.91 -1.93 -16.89
CA ARG A 79 -11.09 -3.29 -17.41
C ARG A 79 -9.80 -4.09 -17.55
N ASP A 80 -8.71 -3.44 -17.93
CA ASP A 80 -7.40 -4.07 -18.15
C ASP A 80 -6.28 -3.20 -17.59
N LEU A 81 -5.02 -3.64 -17.71
CA LEU A 81 -3.86 -2.96 -17.12
C LEU A 81 -3.12 -2.06 -18.13
N ALA A 82 -3.68 -1.81 -19.31
CA ALA A 82 -2.95 -1.11 -20.37
C ALA A 82 -2.62 0.35 -19.98
N ASP A 83 -3.54 1.03 -19.31
CA ASP A 83 -3.36 2.38 -18.77
C ASP A 83 -2.44 2.38 -17.55
N ASP A 84 -2.54 1.42 -16.63
CA ASP A 84 -1.60 1.29 -15.50
C ASP A 84 -0.15 1.07 -15.95
N LEU A 85 0.06 0.24 -16.97
CA LEU A 85 1.39 0.01 -17.53
C LEU A 85 1.88 1.23 -18.33
N ALA A 86 0.98 1.97 -18.98
CA ALA A 86 1.33 3.26 -19.58
C ALA A 86 1.66 4.33 -18.52
N TYR A 87 0.97 4.31 -17.38
CA TYR A 87 1.24 5.17 -16.23
C TYR A 87 2.64 4.88 -15.68
N LEU A 88 2.99 3.62 -15.43
CA LEU A 88 4.36 3.23 -15.04
C LEU A 88 5.42 3.72 -16.04
N ALA A 89 5.18 3.57 -17.34
CA ALA A 89 6.11 4.06 -18.37
C ALA A 89 6.24 5.59 -18.39
N ALA A 90 5.22 6.31 -17.95
CA ALA A 90 5.22 7.76 -17.83
C ALA A 90 5.88 8.27 -16.54
N VAL A 91 6.08 7.43 -15.52
CA VAL A 91 6.75 7.82 -14.26
C VAL A 91 8.10 8.50 -14.52
N PRO A 92 9.08 7.89 -15.24
CA PRO A 92 10.37 8.54 -15.48
C PRO A 92 10.29 9.80 -16.37
N ALA A 93 9.20 9.97 -17.13
CA ALA A 93 8.97 11.17 -17.95
C ALA A 93 8.32 12.32 -17.17
N SER A 94 7.70 12.01 -16.03
CA SER A 94 7.03 12.97 -15.15
C SER A 94 7.85 13.31 -13.91
N THR A 95 8.62 12.36 -13.38
CA THR A 95 9.55 12.58 -12.26
C THR A 95 10.85 11.82 -12.50
N PHE A 96 12.00 12.48 -12.31
CA PHE A 96 13.32 11.87 -12.45
C PHE A 96 14.39 12.65 -11.69
N TYR A 97 15.50 11.99 -11.37
CA TYR A 97 16.65 12.65 -10.78
C TYR A 97 17.56 13.27 -11.84
N SER A 98 17.79 14.58 -11.76
CA SER A 98 18.82 15.25 -12.58
C SER A 98 20.15 15.21 -11.83
N GLU A 99 21.09 14.39 -12.31
CA GLU A 99 22.47 14.38 -11.79
C GLU A 99 23.18 15.73 -12.02
N GLU A 100 22.86 16.43 -13.11
CA GLU A 100 23.45 17.73 -13.45
C GLU A 100 23.02 18.81 -12.45
N ASP A 101 21.73 18.83 -12.10
CA ASP A 101 21.17 19.82 -11.17
C ASP A 101 21.23 19.38 -9.71
N GLY A 102 21.51 18.10 -9.46
CA GLY A 102 21.55 17.50 -8.12
C GLY A 102 20.19 17.47 -7.42
N MET A 103 19.08 17.48 -8.17
CA MET A 103 17.71 17.53 -7.63
C MET A 103 16.72 16.71 -8.46
N SER A 104 15.58 16.35 -7.87
CA SER A 104 14.49 15.72 -8.62
C SER A 104 13.70 16.76 -9.42
N ILE A 105 13.42 16.46 -10.67
CA ILE A 105 12.49 17.21 -11.52
C ILE A 105 11.15 16.48 -11.45
N SER A 106 10.05 17.20 -11.25
CA SER A 106 8.73 16.58 -11.08
C SER A 106 7.61 17.36 -11.76
N SER A 107 6.57 16.65 -12.19
CA SER A 107 5.35 17.18 -12.79
C SER A 107 4.19 16.21 -12.58
N PRO A 108 2.94 16.69 -12.49
CA PRO A 108 1.77 15.84 -12.30
C PRO A 108 1.69 14.70 -13.32
N LEU A 109 1.45 13.51 -12.81
CA LEU A 109 1.08 12.32 -13.57
C LEU A 109 -0.23 11.80 -12.99
N LEU A 110 -1.31 11.81 -13.77
CA LEU A 110 -2.65 11.50 -13.28
C LEU A 110 -3.34 10.52 -14.22
N PHE A 111 -4.13 9.62 -13.65
CA PHE A 111 -5.20 8.99 -14.40
C PHE A 111 -6.26 10.04 -14.73
N TYR A 112 -6.81 9.96 -15.93
CA TYR A 112 -7.77 10.90 -16.45
C TYR A 112 -9.10 10.23 -16.73
N GLN A 113 -10.14 10.82 -16.14
CA GLN A 113 -11.53 10.57 -16.44
C GLN A 113 -12.21 11.93 -16.67
N ALA A 114 -13.11 12.00 -17.64
CA ALA A 114 -13.95 13.17 -17.80
C ALA A 114 -14.91 13.30 -16.60
N PRO A 115 -15.26 14.53 -16.16
CA PRO A 115 -16.29 14.71 -15.15
C PRO A 115 -17.60 14.05 -15.57
N MET A 116 -18.28 13.39 -14.63
CA MET A 116 -19.55 12.72 -14.91
C MET A 116 -20.61 13.74 -15.33
N GLU A 117 -21.36 13.43 -16.39
CA GLU A 117 -22.49 14.28 -16.80
C GLU A 117 -23.70 14.01 -15.88
N SER A 118 -23.99 14.96 -14.99
CA SER A 118 -25.14 14.89 -14.05
C SER A 118 -25.14 13.62 -13.18
N PRO A 119 -24.09 13.38 -12.35
CA PRO A 119 -24.06 12.20 -11.48
C PRO A 119 -25.25 12.23 -10.52
N THR A 120 -25.80 11.05 -10.21
CA THR A 120 -26.73 10.95 -9.08
C THR A 120 -26.02 11.32 -7.79
N VAL A 121 -26.78 11.65 -6.74
CA VAL A 121 -26.19 11.92 -5.41
C VAL A 121 -25.26 10.78 -5.02
N GLU A 122 -25.70 9.53 -5.20
CA GLU A 122 -24.97 8.29 -4.91
C GLU A 122 -23.67 8.13 -5.70
N GLN A 123 -23.63 8.61 -6.95
CA GLN A 123 -22.47 8.48 -7.85
C GLN A 123 -21.42 9.57 -7.65
N THR A 124 -21.68 10.58 -6.81
CA THR A 124 -20.78 11.73 -6.66
C THR A 124 -19.39 11.33 -6.14
N ALA A 125 -19.26 10.24 -5.37
CA ALA A 125 -17.95 9.71 -4.94
C ALA A 125 -17.14 9.07 -6.08
N LEU A 126 -17.77 8.71 -7.20
CA LEU A 126 -17.12 8.09 -8.35
C LEU A 126 -16.65 9.11 -9.40
N ASP A 127 -16.99 10.39 -9.22
CA ASP A 127 -16.65 11.45 -10.18
C ASP A 127 -15.21 11.94 -9.98
N GLY A 128 -14.24 11.10 -10.36
CA GLY A 128 -12.82 11.41 -10.29
C GLY A 128 -12.41 12.64 -11.13
N GLY A 129 -13.17 12.94 -12.19
CA GLY A 129 -12.94 14.08 -13.08
C GLY A 129 -12.92 15.42 -12.34
N VAL A 130 -13.82 15.60 -11.36
CA VAL A 130 -13.87 16.83 -10.56
C VAL A 130 -12.60 17.02 -9.72
N GLY A 131 -12.07 15.95 -9.13
CA GLY A 131 -10.83 15.99 -8.37
C GLY A 131 -9.63 16.36 -9.22
N ILE A 132 -9.54 15.80 -10.43
CA ILE A 132 -8.50 16.13 -11.41
C ILE A 132 -8.56 17.61 -11.80
N GLU A 133 -9.77 18.14 -12.01
CA GLU A 133 -9.95 19.55 -12.36
C GLU A 133 -9.41 20.49 -11.27
N TYR A 134 -9.76 20.25 -10.00
CA TYR A 134 -9.26 21.07 -8.90
C TYR A 134 -7.74 21.02 -8.76
N LEU A 135 -7.15 19.83 -8.83
CA LEU A 135 -5.70 19.68 -8.75
C LEU A 135 -5.00 20.42 -9.91
N MET A 136 -5.53 20.29 -11.12
CA MET A 136 -4.95 20.92 -12.30
C MET A 136 -5.12 22.45 -12.30
N GLU A 137 -6.24 22.98 -11.82
CA GLU A 137 -6.43 24.44 -11.66
C GLU A 137 -5.42 25.04 -10.69
N ASP A 138 -5.18 24.37 -9.55
CA ASP A 138 -4.16 24.77 -8.58
C ASP A 138 -2.76 24.67 -9.18
N TYR A 139 -2.46 23.60 -9.92
CA TYR A 139 -1.16 23.40 -10.54
C TYR A 139 -0.87 24.42 -11.64
N VAL A 140 -1.84 24.71 -12.51
CA VAL A 140 -1.75 25.76 -13.54
C VAL A 140 -1.51 27.11 -12.88
N THR A 141 -2.21 27.39 -11.77
CA THR A 141 -2.02 28.62 -10.99
C THR A 141 -0.60 28.70 -10.43
N ALA A 142 -0.08 27.61 -9.85
CA ALA A 142 1.30 27.53 -9.36
C ALA A 142 2.33 27.73 -10.49
N CYS A 143 2.02 27.31 -11.72
CA CYS A 143 2.82 27.54 -12.92
C CYS A 143 2.72 28.96 -13.48
N GLY A 144 2.04 29.89 -12.81
CA GLY A 144 1.87 31.27 -13.27
C GLY A 144 0.69 31.46 -14.24
N GLY A 145 -0.30 30.56 -14.19
CA GLY A 145 -1.53 30.62 -14.97
C GLY A 145 -1.44 29.96 -16.36
N GLN A 146 -0.34 29.26 -16.66
CA GLN A 146 -0.15 28.60 -17.94
C GLN A 146 0.73 27.35 -17.82
N LEU A 147 0.39 26.26 -18.53
CA LEU A 147 1.28 25.12 -18.72
C LEU A 147 2.22 25.31 -19.92
N GLY A 148 3.46 24.86 -19.78
CA GLY A 148 4.40 24.71 -20.87
C GLY A 148 4.00 23.58 -21.82
N SER A 149 3.67 22.41 -21.28
CA SER A 149 3.25 21.25 -22.07
C SER A 149 2.20 20.41 -21.36
N LEU A 150 1.31 19.81 -22.15
CA LEU A 150 0.33 18.82 -21.70
C LEU A 150 0.51 17.57 -22.56
N MET A 151 0.84 16.44 -21.94
CA MET A 151 0.87 15.14 -22.60
C MET A 151 -0.37 14.34 -22.21
N THR A 152 -1.03 13.74 -23.19
CA THR A 152 -2.14 12.81 -22.95
C THR A 152 -1.87 11.47 -23.61
N VAL A 153 -2.18 10.37 -22.92
CA VAL A 153 -2.06 9.00 -23.46
C VAL A 153 -3.43 8.37 -23.43
N GLY A 154 -3.90 7.87 -24.58
CA GLY A 154 -5.22 7.23 -24.71
C GLY A 154 -6.43 8.18 -24.72
N VAL A 155 -6.26 9.44 -24.30
CA VAL A 155 -7.32 10.45 -24.34
C VAL A 155 -7.65 10.82 -25.80
N PRO A 156 -8.94 10.84 -26.19
CA PRO A 156 -9.34 11.26 -27.54
C PRO A 156 -8.80 12.65 -27.90
N ARG A 157 -8.27 12.82 -29.12
CA ARG A 157 -7.64 14.10 -29.54
C ARG A 157 -8.56 15.32 -29.34
N SER A 158 -9.85 15.21 -29.66
CA SER A 158 -10.81 16.32 -29.48
C SER A 158 -10.97 16.74 -28.01
N GLU A 159 -10.87 15.78 -27.10
CA GLU A 159 -10.92 16.02 -25.67
C GLU A 159 -9.60 16.60 -25.17
N ALA A 160 -8.46 16.05 -25.61
CA ALA A 160 -7.14 16.59 -25.31
C ALA A 160 -6.96 18.06 -25.77
N GLU A 161 -7.49 18.44 -26.93
CA GLU A 161 -7.53 19.84 -27.41
C GLU A 161 -8.40 20.74 -26.52
N THR A 162 -9.46 20.19 -25.93
CA THR A 162 -10.31 20.89 -24.96
C THR A 162 -9.56 21.11 -23.65
N LEU A 163 -8.86 20.09 -23.15
CA LEU A 163 -8.00 20.19 -21.95
C LEU A 163 -6.85 21.18 -22.15
N GLN A 164 -6.20 21.17 -23.32
CA GLN A 164 -5.16 22.14 -23.67
C GLN A 164 -5.70 23.56 -23.55
N SER A 165 -6.90 23.81 -24.10
CA SER A 165 -7.55 25.12 -24.04
C SER A 165 -7.93 25.50 -22.61
N LYS A 166 -8.43 24.55 -21.83
CA LYS A 166 -8.87 24.75 -20.43
C LYS A 166 -7.71 25.12 -19.51
N TRP A 167 -6.56 24.47 -19.65
CA TRP A 167 -5.38 24.70 -18.81
C TRP A 167 -4.29 25.54 -19.49
N PHE A 168 -4.65 26.21 -20.58
CA PHE A 168 -3.82 27.15 -21.33
C PHE A 168 -2.46 26.59 -21.79
N SER A 169 -2.33 25.28 -22.01
CA SER A 169 -1.05 24.67 -22.33
C SER A 169 -0.50 25.13 -23.68
N LYS A 170 0.78 25.54 -23.73
CA LYS A 170 1.43 26.01 -24.97
C LYS A 170 1.62 24.88 -25.98
N GLU A 171 1.98 23.71 -25.48
CA GLU A 171 2.17 22.50 -26.28
C GLU A 171 1.18 21.41 -25.86
N LEU A 172 0.75 20.61 -26.84
CA LEU A 172 -0.07 19.43 -26.62
C LEU A 172 0.55 18.25 -27.35
N VAL A 173 0.87 17.19 -26.59
CA VAL A 173 1.36 15.92 -27.10
C VAL A 173 0.26 14.88 -26.88
N VAL A 174 -0.36 14.41 -27.96
CA VAL A 174 -1.41 13.37 -27.91
C VAL A 174 -0.83 12.06 -28.38
N LEU A 175 -0.70 11.10 -27.46
CA LEU A 175 -0.24 9.74 -27.74
C LEU A 175 -1.42 8.78 -27.72
N GLU A 176 -1.44 7.84 -28.66
CA GLU A 176 -2.39 6.75 -28.64
C GLU A 176 -2.10 5.80 -27.47
N GLY A 177 -3.14 5.24 -26.86
CA GLY A 177 -3.03 4.15 -25.88
C GLY A 177 -2.84 2.79 -26.55
N GLY A 178 -3.24 1.72 -25.86
CA GLY A 178 -3.16 0.34 -26.36
C GLY A 178 -2.06 -0.47 -25.68
N ALA A 179 -1.61 -1.55 -26.34
CA ALA A 179 -0.71 -2.52 -25.73
C ALA A 179 0.54 -1.88 -25.10
N ALA A 180 0.88 -2.34 -23.88
CA ALA A 180 1.88 -1.70 -23.02
C ALA A 180 3.24 -1.44 -23.70
N PRO A 181 3.88 -2.38 -24.44
CA PRO A 181 5.16 -2.10 -25.09
C PRO A 181 5.08 -0.96 -26.11
N GLY A 182 3.97 -0.84 -26.83
CA GLY A 182 3.76 0.23 -27.80
C GLY A 182 3.50 1.59 -27.14
N ALA A 183 2.72 1.61 -26.06
CA ALA A 183 2.48 2.83 -25.29
C ALA A 183 3.77 3.34 -24.65
N ALA A 184 4.56 2.46 -24.02
CA ALA A 184 5.86 2.79 -23.43
C ALA A 184 6.84 3.35 -24.46
N ALA A 185 6.95 2.73 -25.64
CA ALA A 185 7.79 3.22 -26.74
C ALA A 185 7.40 4.63 -27.21
N ARG A 186 6.09 4.91 -27.34
CA ARG A 186 5.59 6.25 -27.70
C ARG A 186 5.88 7.28 -26.60
N ILE A 187 5.69 6.92 -25.34
CA ILE A 187 6.02 7.78 -24.20
C ILE A 187 7.52 8.09 -24.20
N ALA A 188 8.38 7.08 -24.36
CA ALA A 188 9.82 7.25 -24.41
C ALA A 188 10.26 8.18 -25.55
N THR A 189 9.84 7.91 -26.78
CA THR A 189 10.20 8.72 -27.95
C THR A 189 9.59 10.12 -27.96
N ALA A 190 8.55 10.38 -27.16
CA ALA A 190 7.96 11.71 -27.00
C ALA A 190 8.68 12.58 -25.96
N ASN A 191 9.47 11.99 -25.05
CA ASN A 191 10.08 12.70 -23.91
C ASN A 191 11.61 12.74 -23.94
N TRP A 192 12.24 11.83 -24.70
CA TRP A 192 13.69 11.82 -24.91
C TRP A 192 14.01 12.02 -26.40
N ASP A 193 14.92 12.95 -26.71
CA ASP A 193 15.53 13.03 -28.04
C ASP A 193 16.61 11.97 -28.23
N TRP A 194 17.31 11.64 -27.14
CA TRP A 194 18.36 10.64 -27.06
C TRP A 194 18.48 10.17 -25.61
N ALA A 195 18.78 8.88 -25.42
CA ALA A 195 19.09 8.31 -24.13
C ALA A 195 20.20 7.28 -24.27
N ARG A 196 21.26 7.38 -23.46
CA ARG A 196 22.30 6.35 -23.41
C ARG A 196 21.78 5.07 -22.77
N THR A 197 21.07 5.26 -21.67
CA THR A 197 20.57 4.22 -20.79
C THR A 197 19.07 4.04 -21.01
N GLY A 198 18.59 2.81 -21.02
CA GLY A 198 17.17 2.48 -20.97
C GLY A 198 16.90 1.42 -19.91
N VAL A 199 15.69 1.41 -19.35
CA VAL A 199 15.24 0.33 -18.47
C VAL A 199 14.21 -0.51 -19.21
N VAL A 200 14.40 -1.83 -19.22
CA VAL A 200 13.47 -2.78 -19.83
C VAL A 200 12.93 -3.69 -18.74
N ALA A 201 11.63 -3.66 -18.49
CA ALA A 201 10.98 -4.59 -17.56
C ALA A 201 10.32 -5.75 -18.32
N VAL A 202 10.49 -6.98 -17.82
CA VAL A 202 9.81 -8.17 -18.35
C VAL A 202 8.51 -8.40 -17.58
N LEU A 203 7.39 -8.37 -18.30
CA LEU A 203 6.09 -8.75 -17.76
C LEU A 203 5.18 -9.30 -18.86
N ASP A 204 4.14 -10.03 -18.49
CA ASP A 204 3.06 -10.36 -19.41
C ASP A 204 2.01 -9.22 -19.41
N PRO A 205 1.84 -8.47 -20.51
CA PRO A 205 0.86 -7.39 -20.59
C PRO A 205 -0.58 -7.89 -20.82
N THR A 206 -0.79 -9.21 -20.95
CA THR A 206 -2.10 -9.83 -21.20
C THR A 206 -2.75 -10.43 -19.95
N VAL A 207 -2.30 -9.99 -18.78
CA VAL A 207 -2.87 -10.37 -17.48
C VAL A 207 -4.38 -10.13 -17.45
N GLU A 208 -5.13 -11.20 -17.25
CA GLU A 208 -6.58 -11.23 -17.10
C GLU A 208 -6.93 -11.84 -15.73
N PRO A 209 -8.10 -11.51 -15.15
CA PRO A 209 -8.53 -12.14 -13.91
C PRO A 209 -8.55 -13.67 -14.06
N VAL A 210 -7.81 -14.35 -13.21
CA VAL A 210 -7.82 -15.81 -13.15
C VAL A 210 -8.89 -16.23 -12.14
N ASP A 211 -9.72 -17.20 -12.51
CA ASP A 211 -10.70 -17.79 -11.59
C ASP A 211 -10.30 -19.23 -11.28
N VAL A 212 -9.20 -19.36 -10.52
CA VAL A 212 -8.72 -20.66 -10.03
C VAL A 212 -9.28 -20.86 -8.63
N SER A 213 -10.11 -21.89 -8.48
CA SER A 213 -10.57 -22.36 -7.19
C SER A 213 -9.68 -23.49 -6.70
N VAL A 214 -9.13 -23.33 -5.49
CA VAL A 214 -8.40 -24.36 -4.76
C VAL A 214 -9.34 -24.91 -3.71
N SER A 215 -9.38 -26.24 -3.56
CA SER A 215 -10.16 -26.90 -2.53
C SER A 215 -9.46 -28.15 -2.01
N GLY A 216 -9.69 -28.45 -0.74
CA GLY A 216 -9.11 -29.60 -0.06
C GLY A 216 -9.89 -30.01 1.18
N ASN A 217 -9.40 -31.06 1.84
CA ASN A 217 -9.97 -31.58 3.07
C ASN A 217 -8.87 -32.04 4.01
N LEU A 218 -9.03 -31.72 5.29
CA LEU A 218 -8.19 -32.20 6.38
C LEU A 218 -9.03 -33.07 7.30
N SER A 219 -8.44 -34.15 7.82
CA SER A 219 -9.06 -34.95 8.87
C SER A 219 -8.18 -34.95 10.11
N GLY A 220 -8.79 -35.00 11.28
CA GLY A 220 -8.06 -35.07 12.54
C GLY A 220 -8.89 -35.62 13.69
N THR A 221 -8.25 -35.75 14.84
CA THR A 221 -8.89 -36.20 16.07
C THR A 221 -8.51 -35.23 17.19
N VAL A 222 -9.51 -34.62 17.83
CA VAL A 222 -9.27 -33.83 19.05
C VAL A 222 -8.92 -34.80 20.18
N PRO A 223 -7.75 -34.66 20.83
CA PRO A 223 -7.35 -35.58 21.89
C PRO A 223 -8.21 -35.41 23.14
N SER A 224 -8.31 -36.48 23.92
CA SER A 224 -8.99 -36.45 25.23
C SER A 224 -8.15 -35.70 26.28
N VAL A 225 -8.19 -34.37 26.25
CA VAL A 225 -7.49 -33.48 27.20
C VAL A 225 -8.45 -33.10 28.32
N ALA A 226 -8.00 -33.18 29.57
CA ALA A 226 -8.79 -32.69 30.69
C ALA A 226 -8.87 -31.15 30.64
N PRO A 227 -10.06 -30.54 30.74
CA PRO A 227 -10.15 -29.08 30.83
C PRO A 227 -9.38 -28.61 32.07
N GLY A 228 -8.54 -27.59 31.88
CA GLY A 228 -7.95 -26.89 33.01
C GLY A 228 -8.96 -25.88 33.55
N HIS A 229 -9.07 -25.76 34.87
CA HIS A 229 -9.93 -24.76 35.49
C HIS A 229 -9.27 -24.21 36.75
N GLY A 230 -9.43 -22.92 37.00
CA GLY A 230 -9.00 -22.33 38.25
C GLY A 230 -9.74 -21.04 38.61
N THR A 231 -9.52 -20.61 39.84
CA THR A 231 -10.14 -19.40 40.38
C THR A 231 -9.10 -18.58 41.15
N PHE A 232 -9.11 -17.28 40.92
CA PHE A 232 -8.38 -16.29 41.70
C PHE A 232 -9.34 -15.32 42.36
N THR A 233 -8.99 -14.84 43.54
CA THR A 233 -9.71 -13.75 44.20
C THR A 233 -8.72 -12.68 44.65
N GLY A 234 -9.16 -11.44 44.64
CA GLY A 234 -8.30 -10.33 44.99
C GLY A 234 -9.05 -9.07 45.36
N THR A 235 -8.29 -8.06 45.73
CA THR A 235 -8.79 -6.70 45.94
C THR A 235 -7.84 -5.75 45.26
N ILE A 236 -8.37 -4.85 44.44
CA ILE A 236 -7.58 -3.81 43.79
C ILE A 236 -7.97 -2.45 44.33
N GLU A 237 -6.97 -1.71 44.80
CA GLU A 237 -7.13 -0.32 45.18
C GLU A 237 -7.09 0.57 43.93
N PRO A 238 -7.85 1.67 43.90
CA PRO A 238 -7.89 2.53 42.73
C PRO A 238 -6.54 3.19 42.47
N SER A 239 -5.93 2.87 41.35
CA SER A 239 -4.66 3.42 40.91
C SER A 239 -4.55 3.33 39.40
N PHE A 240 -3.99 4.37 38.77
CA PHE A 240 -3.72 4.39 37.33
C PHE A 240 -2.44 3.64 36.93
N HIS A 241 -1.67 3.15 37.91
CA HIS A 241 -0.34 2.58 37.69
C HIS A 241 -0.10 1.25 38.40
N VAL A 242 -1.14 0.69 39.04
CA VAL A 242 -1.02 -0.57 39.79
C VAL A 242 -1.93 -1.59 39.15
N GLU A 243 -1.34 -2.70 38.75
CA GLU A 243 -2.03 -3.92 38.35
C GLU A 243 -1.95 -4.96 39.47
N GLN A 244 -2.96 -5.82 39.55
CA GLN A 244 -2.92 -7.02 40.38
C GLN A 244 -2.84 -8.25 39.48
N THR A 245 -1.80 -9.04 39.63
CA THR A 245 -1.50 -10.16 38.73
C THR A 245 -1.65 -11.51 39.41
N HIS A 246 -2.11 -12.49 38.65
CA HIS A 246 -2.27 -13.89 39.06
C HIS A 246 -1.67 -14.79 38.01
N SER A 247 -0.73 -15.66 38.39
CA SER A 247 -0.07 -16.57 37.46
C SER A 247 -0.73 -17.95 37.44
N PHE A 248 -0.76 -18.57 36.26
CA PHE A 248 -1.18 -19.94 36.03
C PHE A 248 -0.33 -20.57 34.92
N GLU A 249 -0.37 -21.89 34.82
CA GLU A 249 0.35 -22.64 33.78
C GLU A 249 -0.64 -23.16 32.73
N VAL A 250 -0.26 -23.05 31.47
CA VAL A 250 -1.00 -23.58 30.31
C VAL A 250 -0.20 -24.73 29.71
N GLY A 251 -0.80 -25.91 29.61
CA GLY A 251 -0.14 -27.10 29.06
C GLY A 251 -0.08 -27.08 27.53
N ASP A 252 0.82 -27.90 26.96
CA ASP A 252 1.04 -28.00 25.51
C ASP A 252 -0.21 -28.47 24.73
N ASP A 253 -1.08 -29.23 25.41
CA ASP A 253 -2.30 -29.80 24.85
C ASP A 253 -3.49 -28.80 24.87
N HIS A 254 -3.33 -27.63 25.52
CA HIS A 254 -4.34 -26.58 25.59
C HIS A 254 -4.13 -25.56 24.48
N LYS A 255 -5.20 -25.22 23.76
CA LYS A 255 -5.17 -24.34 22.58
C LYS A 255 -5.96 -23.06 22.75
N TYR A 256 -6.81 -22.98 23.77
CA TYR A 256 -7.65 -21.82 24.00
C TYR A 256 -7.84 -21.55 25.50
N VAL A 257 -7.79 -20.27 25.87
CA VAL A 257 -7.97 -19.78 27.24
C VAL A 257 -9.15 -18.82 27.25
N GLN A 258 -10.07 -19.04 28.20
CA GLN A 258 -11.10 -18.07 28.55
C GLN A 258 -10.98 -17.71 30.03
N ALA A 259 -10.91 -16.42 30.33
CA ALA A 259 -10.98 -15.92 31.69
C ALA A 259 -12.15 -14.94 31.82
N VAL A 260 -12.90 -15.07 32.91
CA VAL A 260 -14.03 -14.22 33.26
C VAL A 260 -13.77 -13.63 34.63
N MET A 261 -13.89 -12.32 34.74
CA MET A 261 -13.75 -11.58 35.99
C MET A 261 -15.09 -10.96 36.38
N ASP A 262 -15.56 -11.30 37.58
CA ASP A 262 -16.68 -10.61 38.22
C ASP A 262 -16.17 -9.73 39.36
N TRP A 263 -16.77 -8.56 39.59
CA TRP A 263 -16.42 -7.74 40.74
C TRP A 263 -17.60 -7.12 41.49
N THR A 264 -17.35 -6.86 42.77
CA THR A 264 -18.28 -6.17 43.66
C THR A 264 -17.58 -5.00 44.35
N THR A 265 -18.35 -3.95 44.62
CA THR A 265 -17.88 -2.79 45.39
C THR A 265 -18.53 -2.82 46.77
N PRO A 266 -17.76 -2.83 47.87
CA PRO A 266 -18.31 -2.78 49.23
C PRO A 266 -19.10 -1.47 49.46
N GLY A 267 -20.35 -1.53 49.94
CA GLY A 267 -21.12 -0.32 50.29
C GLY A 267 -22.64 -0.55 50.43
N PRO A 268 -23.38 0.42 51.00
CA PRO A 268 -24.83 0.30 51.24
C PRO A 268 -25.68 0.34 49.96
N PHE A 269 -25.12 0.73 48.81
CA PHE A 269 -25.83 0.83 47.52
C PHE A 269 -24.99 0.31 46.33
N PRO A 270 -24.69 -1.00 46.24
CA PRO A 270 -23.77 -1.56 45.24
C PRO A 270 -24.12 -1.23 43.78
N ALA A 271 -25.41 -1.28 43.44
CA ALA A 271 -25.90 -0.99 42.08
C ALA A 271 -25.78 0.48 41.65
N LEU A 272 -25.68 1.42 42.61
CA LEU A 272 -25.44 2.85 42.35
C LEU A 272 -23.94 3.18 42.34
N THR A 273 -23.12 2.39 43.03
CA THR A 273 -21.65 2.60 43.15
C THR A 273 -20.83 1.85 42.11
N GLN A 274 -21.41 0.88 41.38
CA GLN A 274 -20.75 0.17 40.28
C GLN A 274 -20.61 1.01 39.01
N ARG A 275 -21.53 1.96 38.76
CA ARG A 275 -21.47 2.84 37.58
C ARG A 275 -20.31 3.85 37.70
N GLY A 276 -19.26 3.64 36.88
CA GLY A 276 -18.06 4.50 36.83
C GLY A 276 -16.79 3.92 37.47
N LYS A 277 -16.83 2.66 37.90
CA LYS A 277 -15.69 1.89 38.44
C LYS A 277 -15.40 0.70 37.52
N GLU A 278 -14.64 0.96 36.46
CA GLU A 278 -14.34 0.00 35.39
C GLU A 278 -13.04 -0.75 35.72
N LEU A 279 -13.12 -2.07 35.86
CA LEU A 279 -11.95 -2.93 35.92
C LEU A 279 -11.75 -3.58 34.55
N GLY A 280 -10.49 -3.70 34.14
CA GLY A 280 -10.12 -4.48 32.96
C GLY A 280 -9.42 -5.77 33.34
N LEU A 281 -9.74 -6.85 32.62
CA LEU A 281 -9.03 -8.13 32.68
C LEU A 281 -8.13 -8.28 31.45
N HIS A 282 -6.82 -8.41 31.67
CA HIS A 282 -5.85 -8.66 30.60
C HIS A 282 -5.18 -10.02 30.79
N LEU A 283 -4.85 -10.69 29.68
CA LEU A 283 -4.08 -11.94 29.66
C LEU A 283 -2.71 -11.72 29.03
N TYR A 284 -1.70 -12.32 29.63
CA TYR A 284 -0.32 -12.32 29.14
C TYR A 284 0.21 -13.75 28.99
N SER A 285 0.94 -13.98 27.90
CA SER A 285 1.79 -15.15 27.70
C SER A 285 3.25 -14.69 27.80
N GLY A 286 3.95 -15.07 28.87
CA GLY A 286 5.23 -14.45 29.21
C GLY A 286 5.10 -12.92 29.43
N GLU A 287 5.88 -12.14 28.69
CA GLU A 287 5.85 -10.66 28.72
C GLU A 287 4.88 -10.05 27.69
N ILE A 288 4.27 -10.87 26.83
CA ILE A 288 3.42 -10.40 25.73
C ILE A 288 1.96 -10.42 26.18
N MET A 289 1.29 -9.27 26.10
CA MET A 289 -0.16 -9.22 26.27
C MET A 289 -0.83 -9.88 25.06
N VAL A 290 -1.69 -10.87 25.31
CA VAL A 290 -2.36 -11.64 24.26
C VAL A 290 -3.86 -11.39 24.18
N ALA A 291 -4.46 -10.86 25.26
CA ALA A 291 -5.84 -10.40 25.28
C ALA A 291 -6.02 -9.23 26.25
N LEU A 292 -6.99 -8.36 25.93
CA LEU A 292 -7.38 -7.21 26.73
C LEU A 292 -8.88 -7.26 27.06
N SER A 293 -9.30 -6.35 27.92
CA SER A 293 -10.69 -6.19 28.37
C SER A 293 -11.65 -6.04 27.19
N THR A 294 -12.67 -6.89 27.10
CA THR A 294 -13.64 -6.88 25.99
C THR A 294 -15.00 -6.30 26.36
N GLU A 295 -15.29 -6.16 27.65
CA GLU A 295 -16.58 -5.66 28.14
C GLU A 295 -16.43 -4.28 28.78
N TRP A 296 -17.48 -3.47 28.66
CA TRP A 296 -17.59 -2.19 29.36
C TRP A 296 -18.82 -2.22 30.28
N ASN A 297 -18.59 -2.16 31.60
CA ASN A 297 -19.65 -2.06 32.63
C ASN A 297 -20.55 -0.83 32.42
N ALA A 298 -20.11 0.19 31.68
CA ALA A 298 -21.00 1.27 31.22
C ALA A 298 -22.26 0.76 30.48
N PHE A 299 -22.16 -0.42 29.83
CA PHE A 299 -23.21 -1.04 29.02
C PHE A 299 -23.54 -2.51 29.41
N SER A 300 -22.72 -3.14 30.26
CA SER A 300 -22.89 -4.52 30.77
C SER A 300 -22.96 -4.58 32.31
N ASP A 301 -23.07 -5.79 32.88
CA ASP A 301 -22.93 -6.02 34.33
C ASP A 301 -21.46 -5.84 34.76
N ALA A 302 -21.17 -5.93 36.07
CA ALA A 302 -19.80 -5.84 36.62
C ALA A 302 -18.98 -7.12 36.33
N VAL A 303 -18.82 -7.41 35.04
CA VAL A 303 -18.19 -8.59 34.47
C VAL A 303 -17.30 -8.14 33.31
N ASP A 304 -16.12 -8.74 33.21
CA ASP A 304 -15.24 -8.58 32.06
C ASP A 304 -14.70 -9.95 31.63
N THR A 305 -14.48 -10.11 30.34
CA THR A 305 -14.01 -11.36 29.75
C THR A 305 -12.75 -11.10 28.94
N ALA A 306 -11.80 -12.03 29.03
CA ALA A 306 -10.62 -12.04 28.19
C ALA A 306 -10.45 -13.44 27.60
N ARG A 307 -10.24 -13.50 26.29
CA ARG A 307 -10.14 -14.75 25.52
C ARG A 307 -8.92 -14.69 24.62
N SER A 308 -8.20 -15.79 24.51
CA SER A 308 -7.04 -15.87 23.63
C SER A 308 -6.78 -17.29 23.16
N PHE A 309 -6.41 -17.42 21.90
CA PHE A 309 -5.70 -18.60 21.42
C PHE A 309 -4.36 -18.76 22.15
N VAL A 310 -3.95 -19.99 22.43
CA VAL A 310 -2.68 -20.28 23.09
C VAL A 310 -1.56 -20.30 22.06
N TYR A 311 -0.95 -19.13 21.83
CA TYR A 311 0.20 -18.98 20.93
C TYR A 311 1.47 -19.65 21.47
N THR A 312 1.68 -19.63 22.79
CA THR A 312 2.83 -20.23 23.45
C THR A 312 2.40 -20.85 24.79
N PRO A 313 2.55 -22.18 24.97
CA PRO A 313 2.32 -22.84 26.26
C PRO A 313 3.32 -22.39 27.35
N GLY A 314 3.01 -22.72 28.60
CA GLY A 314 3.84 -22.42 29.76
C GLY A 314 3.24 -21.34 30.67
N PRO A 315 4.04 -20.41 31.21
CA PRO A 315 3.58 -19.49 32.24
C PRO A 315 2.74 -18.34 31.66
N TRP A 316 1.52 -18.20 32.19
CA TRP A 316 0.57 -17.17 31.83
C TRP A 316 0.20 -16.32 33.04
N THR A 317 -0.24 -15.08 32.78
CA THR A 317 -0.67 -14.14 33.83
C THR A 317 -2.01 -13.50 33.47
N ALA A 318 -2.94 -13.52 34.43
CA ALA A 318 -4.14 -12.71 34.42
C ALA A 318 -3.90 -11.43 35.24
N ALA A 319 -4.04 -10.27 34.62
CA ALA A 319 -3.86 -8.99 35.26
C ALA A 319 -5.19 -8.24 35.38
N VAL A 320 -5.44 -7.68 36.55
CA VAL A 320 -6.57 -6.78 36.83
C VAL A 320 -6.04 -5.36 36.86
N VAL A 321 -6.64 -4.51 36.05
CA VAL A 321 -6.29 -3.09 35.93
C VAL A 321 -7.51 -2.21 36.19
N PHE A 322 -7.27 -0.97 36.58
CA PHE A 322 -8.32 0.04 36.69
C PHE A 322 -8.40 0.86 35.39
N ILE A 323 -9.55 0.86 34.71
CA ILE A 323 -9.74 1.59 33.45
C ILE A 323 -10.39 2.96 33.74
N PRO A 324 -9.81 4.08 33.29
CA PRO A 324 -10.44 5.40 33.42
C PRO A 324 -11.68 5.50 32.52
N THR A 325 -12.85 5.71 33.11
CA THR A 325 -14.07 6.04 32.35
C THR A 325 -14.12 7.53 32.00
N MET A 326 -14.14 7.86 30.71
CA MET A 326 -14.61 9.17 30.22
C MET A 326 -16.05 9.37 30.72
N GLY A 327 -16.35 10.53 31.30
CA GLY A 327 -17.67 10.79 31.87
C GLY A 327 -18.78 10.72 30.82
N VAL A 328 -19.93 10.16 31.18
CA VAL A 328 -21.14 9.99 30.32
C VAL A 328 -21.84 11.34 30.00
N ASN A 329 -21.24 12.47 30.33
CA ASN A 329 -21.81 13.77 29.99
C ASN A 329 -21.45 14.07 28.54
N GLY A 330 -22.41 13.88 27.64
CA GLY A 330 -22.26 14.09 26.20
C GLY A 330 -21.52 15.39 25.85
N ALA A 331 -20.85 15.37 24.70
CA ALA A 331 -20.11 16.48 24.13
C ALA A 331 -20.95 17.77 24.16
N GLY A 332 -20.70 18.65 25.15
CA GLY A 332 -21.41 19.93 25.28
C GLY A 332 -21.69 20.42 26.69
N LEU A 333 -21.53 19.61 27.74
CA LEU A 333 -21.57 20.13 29.11
C LEU A 333 -20.17 20.58 29.56
N PRO A 334 -20.03 21.77 30.18
CA PRO A 334 -18.73 22.25 30.64
C PRO A 334 -18.14 21.25 31.62
N GLU A 335 -16.88 20.89 31.41
CA GLU A 335 -16.10 20.05 32.34
C GLU A 335 -16.21 20.65 33.74
N GLY A 336 -17.05 20.05 34.58
CA GLY A 336 -17.18 20.41 35.98
C GLY A 336 -15.88 20.09 36.72
N PRO A 337 -15.48 20.92 37.69
CA PRO A 337 -14.22 20.73 38.40
C PRO A 337 -14.30 19.48 39.28
N ASP A 338 -13.13 18.87 39.49
CA ASP A 338 -12.80 17.82 40.46
C ASP A 338 -12.95 16.35 40.04
N ARG A 339 -12.02 15.91 39.17
CA ARG A 339 -11.64 14.47 39.06
C ARG A 339 -11.26 13.85 40.42
N SER A 340 -10.85 14.67 41.40
CA SER A 340 -10.49 14.31 42.78
C SER A 340 -11.66 13.96 43.70
N GLN A 341 -12.92 14.15 43.28
CA GLN A 341 -14.09 13.75 44.09
C GLN A 341 -14.71 12.42 43.69
N ARG A 342 -14.20 11.73 42.66
CA ARG A 342 -14.56 10.31 42.47
C ARG A 342 -13.86 9.50 43.55
N VAL A 343 -14.57 9.23 44.64
CA VAL A 343 -14.15 8.25 45.65
C VAL A 343 -14.17 6.89 44.96
N PHE A 344 -13.05 6.53 44.38
CA PHE A 344 -12.82 5.16 43.98
C PHE A 344 -12.58 4.37 45.27
N GLU A 345 -13.35 3.33 45.49
CA GLU A 345 -13.16 2.40 46.61
C GLU A 345 -12.55 1.13 46.05
N ALA A 346 -11.82 0.40 46.90
CA ALA A 346 -11.31 -0.91 46.55
C ALA A 346 -12.40 -1.81 45.96
N ALA A 347 -12.09 -2.50 44.87
CA ALA A 347 -12.98 -3.47 44.26
C ALA A 347 -12.52 -4.88 44.62
N GLN A 348 -13.45 -5.73 45.06
CA GLN A 348 -13.21 -7.15 45.27
C GLN A 348 -13.61 -7.89 44.01
N TYR A 349 -12.70 -8.71 43.48
CA TYR A 349 -12.91 -9.41 42.23
C TYR A 349 -12.66 -10.91 42.39
N THR A 350 -13.31 -11.68 41.53
CA THR A 350 -13.07 -13.11 41.32
C THR A 350 -12.80 -13.33 39.84
N ILE A 351 -11.70 -13.99 39.50
CA ILE A 351 -11.41 -14.43 38.14
C ILE A 351 -11.58 -15.95 38.11
N THR A 352 -12.39 -16.45 37.19
CA THR A 352 -12.44 -17.86 36.83
C THR A 352 -11.84 -18.03 35.44
N TYR A 353 -10.97 -19.02 35.26
CA TYR A 353 -10.41 -19.34 33.95
C TYR A 353 -10.63 -20.80 33.58
N ASP A 354 -10.82 -21.03 32.28
CA ASP A 354 -10.96 -22.33 31.65
C ASP A 354 -9.89 -22.48 30.55
N LEU A 355 -9.26 -23.65 30.51
CA LEU A 355 -8.30 -24.06 29.49
C LEU A 355 -8.90 -25.19 28.66
N TYR A 356 -8.95 -24.99 27.35
CA TYR A 356 -9.59 -25.91 26.42
C TYR A 356 -8.53 -26.64 25.60
N GLY A 357 -8.67 -27.97 25.53
CA GLY A 357 -7.81 -28.83 24.74
C GLY A 357 -8.09 -28.73 23.26
N GLY A 358 -7.09 -29.02 22.42
CA GLY A 358 -7.26 -29.01 20.98
C GLY A 358 -6.10 -29.61 20.22
N VAL A 359 -6.20 -29.60 18.89
CA VAL A 359 -5.19 -30.09 17.97
C VAL A 359 -4.96 -29.09 16.85
N ASP A 360 -3.71 -28.99 16.42
CA ASP A 360 -3.30 -28.20 15.27
C ASP A 360 -3.11 -29.13 14.05
N VAL A 361 -3.74 -28.80 12.93
CA VAL A 361 -3.60 -29.53 11.67
C VAL A 361 -3.13 -28.54 10.59
N PRO A 362 -1.93 -28.72 10.01
CA PRO A 362 -1.45 -27.83 8.96
C PRO A 362 -2.29 -28.03 7.69
N ILE A 363 -2.58 -26.92 7.00
CA ILE A 363 -3.15 -26.94 5.66
C ILE A 363 -1.96 -27.05 4.68
N GLU A 364 -1.96 -28.06 3.82
CA GLU A 364 -0.83 -28.34 2.92
C GLU A 364 -0.80 -27.40 1.71
N ASP A 365 -1.97 -26.97 1.24
CA ASP A 365 -2.06 -26.00 0.15
C ASP A 365 -1.67 -24.60 0.63
N ILE A 366 -0.85 -23.91 -0.16
CA ILE A 366 -0.34 -22.57 0.14
C ILE A 366 -1.14 -21.57 -0.70
N PRO A 367 -1.95 -20.69 -0.08
CA PRO A 367 -2.65 -19.65 -0.81
C PRO A 367 -1.68 -18.77 -1.61
N ALA A 368 -2.01 -18.49 -2.86
CA ALA A 368 -1.33 -17.48 -3.66
C ALA A 368 -1.56 -16.07 -3.07
N PRO A 369 -0.67 -15.09 -3.36
CA PRO A 369 -0.91 -13.70 -2.99
C PRO A 369 -2.24 -13.17 -3.56
N GLY A 370 -3.00 -12.44 -2.75
CA GLY A 370 -4.30 -11.89 -3.13
C GLY A 370 -5.46 -12.89 -3.13
N THR A 371 -5.28 -14.06 -2.49
CA THR A 371 -6.34 -15.09 -2.34
C THR A 371 -7.60 -14.51 -1.68
N LYS A 372 -8.77 -14.81 -2.23
CA LYS A 372 -10.07 -14.30 -1.76
C LYS A 372 -11.06 -15.42 -1.44
N ASN A 373 -12.14 -15.03 -0.75
CA ASN A 373 -13.34 -15.84 -0.56
C ASN A 373 -13.07 -17.23 0.01
N ALA A 374 -12.21 -17.29 1.03
CA ALA A 374 -11.86 -18.55 1.67
C ALA A 374 -13.02 -19.02 2.58
N VAL A 375 -13.39 -20.28 2.47
CA VAL A 375 -14.42 -20.91 3.30
C VAL A 375 -13.83 -22.16 3.93
N PHE A 376 -14.01 -22.31 5.24
CA PHE A 376 -13.61 -23.47 6.01
C PHE A 376 -14.83 -24.07 6.72
N SER A 377 -15.10 -25.35 6.48
CA SER A 377 -16.25 -26.07 7.03
C SER A 377 -15.77 -27.20 7.92
N LEU A 378 -15.89 -27.02 9.23
CA LEU A 378 -15.59 -28.04 10.24
C LEU A 378 -16.83 -28.92 10.47
N SER A 379 -16.67 -30.23 10.38
CA SER A 379 -17.73 -31.20 10.67
C SER A 379 -17.27 -32.33 11.58
N TRP A 380 -18.16 -32.85 12.42
CA TRP A 380 -17.92 -33.97 13.32
C TRP A 380 -19.21 -34.72 13.64
N ALA A 381 -19.10 -35.93 14.20
CA ALA A 381 -20.27 -36.69 14.59
C ALA A 381 -21.04 -36.00 15.74
N ASP A 382 -22.34 -35.75 15.54
CA ASP A 382 -23.23 -35.18 16.56
C ASP A 382 -23.34 -36.13 17.78
N SER A 383 -22.51 -35.84 18.77
CA SER A 383 -22.26 -36.65 19.96
C SER A 383 -22.48 -35.85 21.25
N GLY A 384 -23.10 -34.67 21.15
CA GLY A 384 -23.20 -33.70 22.25
C GLY A 384 -21.87 -33.01 22.57
N ARG A 385 -20.96 -32.98 21.60
CA ARG A 385 -19.64 -32.32 21.67
C ARG A 385 -19.71 -30.97 20.96
N ASP A 386 -19.12 -29.95 21.56
CA ASP A 386 -18.97 -28.62 20.97
C ASP A 386 -17.50 -28.44 20.58
N LEU A 387 -17.21 -28.46 19.27
CA LEU A 387 -15.89 -28.13 18.73
C LEU A 387 -15.87 -26.70 18.20
N GLY A 388 -14.75 -26.00 18.37
CA GLY A 388 -14.48 -24.71 17.75
C GLY A 388 -13.36 -24.82 16.71
N LEU A 389 -13.42 -23.97 15.69
CA LEU A 389 -12.40 -23.87 14.64
C LEU A 389 -11.66 -22.53 14.75
N PHE A 390 -10.33 -22.56 14.68
CA PHE A 390 -9.49 -21.40 14.44
C PHE A 390 -8.71 -21.61 13.15
N ILE A 391 -8.65 -20.59 12.31
CA ILE A 391 -7.71 -20.54 11.20
C ILE A 391 -6.58 -19.61 11.59
N ARG A 392 -5.35 -20.16 11.60
CA ARG A 392 -4.15 -19.43 11.98
C ARG A 392 -3.25 -19.19 10.78
N GLY A 393 -2.74 -17.97 10.70
CA GLY A 393 -1.87 -17.54 9.61
C GLY A 393 -0.41 -17.95 9.83
N PRO A 394 0.48 -17.51 8.91
CA PRO A 394 1.88 -17.93 8.90
C PRO A 394 2.72 -17.53 10.13
N SER A 395 2.37 -16.47 10.87
CA SER A 395 3.01 -16.17 12.17
C SER A 395 2.34 -16.85 13.36
N GLY A 396 1.34 -17.68 13.10
CA GLY A 396 0.52 -18.33 14.12
C GLY A 396 -0.58 -17.44 14.68
N GLN A 397 -0.77 -16.22 14.14
CA GLN A 397 -1.84 -15.30 14.50
C GLN A 397 -3.22 -15.89 14.18
N GLU A 398 -4.20 -15.66 15.05
CA GLU A 398 -5.60 -15.99 14.75
C GLU A 398 -6.13 -15.07 13.64
N ILE A 399 -6.49 -15.64 12.49
CA ILE A 399 -7.13 -14.91 11.38
C ILE A 399 -8.61 -14.77 11.65
N ALA A 400 -9.25 -15.90 11.95
CA ALA A 400 -10.68 -15.97 12.20
C ALA A 400 -10.99 -17.23 13.02
N SER A 401 -12.13 -17.20 13.71
CA SER A 401 -12.58 -18.32 14.53
C SER A 401 -14.10 -18.48 14.51
N ALA A 402 -14.52 -19.74 14.66
CA ALA A 402 -15.90 -20.17 14.82
C ALA A 402 -16.01 -20.91 16.15
N LEU A 403 -16.55 -20.23 17.17
CA LEU A 403 -16.59 -20.68 18.58
C LEU A 403 -18.02 -20.85 19.11
N GLY A 404 -19.02 -20.92 18.21
CA GLY A 404 -20.42 -21.04 18.58
C GLY A 404 -20.78 -22.41 19.15
N ARG A 405 -21.83 -22.48 20.00
CA ARG A 405 -22.46 -23.76 20.38
C ARG A 405 -23.34 -24.23 19.24
N ASN A 406 -23.01 -25.36 18.62
CA ASN A 406 -23.74 -25.87 17.47
C ASN A 406 -24.36 -27.24 17.74
N THR A 407 -25.68 -27.27 17.74
CA THR A 407 -26.44 -28.52 17.67
C THR A 407 -26.34 -29.06 16.25
N GLY A 408 -25.58 -30.15 16.04
CA GLY A 408 -25.54 -30.85 14.74
C GLY A 408 -24.15 -31.18 14.20
N GLY A 409 -23.07 -30.83 14.90
CA GLY A 409 -21.72 -31.26 14.53
C GLY A 409 -21.12 -30.56 13.32
N HIS A 410 -21.38 -29.25 13.16
CA HIS A 410 -20.94 -28.47 11.98
C HIS A 410 -20.66 -27.00 12.35
N GLN A 411 -19.61 -26.39 11.78
CA GLN A 411 -19.32 -24.95 11.81
C GLN A 411 -18.77 -24.49 10.46
N ASP A 412 -19.20 -23.32 9.99
CA ASP A 412 -18.62 -22.65 8.83
C ASP A 412 -17.89 -21.38 9.25
N LEU A 413 -16.78 -21.12 8.58
CA LEU A 413 -15.95 -19.93 8.76
C LEU A 413 -15.56 -19.39 7.39
N GLU A 414 -16.15 -18.26 7.03
CA GLU A 414 -15.80 -17.51 5.82
C GLU A 414 -14.75 -16.47 6.17
N VAL A 415 -13.70 -16.32 5.35
CA VAL A 415 -12.61 -15.34 5.46
C VAL A 415 -12.49 -14.64 4.10
N SER A 416 -12.59 -13.31 4.07
CA SER A 416 -12.64 -12.56 2.82
C SER A 416 -11.30 -12.57 2.07
N GLU A 417 -10.19 -12.52 2.80
CA GLU A 417 -8.84 -12.47 2.22
C GLU A 417 -7.86 -13.36 2.99
N LEU A 418 -7.04 -14.12 2.25
CA LEU A 418 -5.86 -14.81 2.77
C LEU A 418 -4.61 -14.22 2.09
N GLY A 419 -3.55 -14.03 2.86
CA GLY A 419 -2.24 -13.75 2.31
C GLY A 419 -1.48 -15.04 2.00
N SER A 420 -0.33 -14.92 1.35
CA SER A 420 0.48 -16.10 1.06
C SER A 420 1.17 -16.67 2.31
N GLY A 421 1.25 -18.00 2.38
CA GLY A 421 2.02 -18.72 3.41
C GLY A 421 1.32 -19.96 3.94
N MET A 422 1.92 -20.62 4.93
CA MET A 422 1.37 -21.84 5.53
C MET A 422 0.32 -21.49 6.58
N TYR A 423 -0.89 -22.04 6.43
CA TYR A 423 -1.99 -21.88 7.38
C TYR A 423 -2.17 -23.13 8.24
N THR A 424 -2.80 -22.97 9.40
CA THR A 424 -3.11 -24.07 10.32
C THR A 424 -4.56 -24.00 10.77
N ALA A 425 -5.30 -25.10 10.61
CA ALA A 425 -6.60 -25.29 11.22
C ALA A 425 -6.40 -25.84 12.64
N SER A 426 -6.86 -25.09 13.64
CA SER A 426 -6.77 -25.50 15.04
C SER A 426 -8.17 -25.81 15.55
N VAL A 427 -8.41 -27.07 15.94
CA VAL A 427 -9.73 -27.52 16.39
C VAL A 427 -9.70 -27.73 17.90
N VAL A 428 -10.63 -27.08 18.60
CA VAL A 428 -10.67 -27.05 20.08
C VAL A 428 -11.96 -27.68 20.60
N ALA A 429 -11.90 -28.36 21.75
CA ALA A 429 -13.08 -28.86 22.44
C ALA A 429 -13.57 -27.82 23.47
N LEU A 430 -14.75 -27.23 23.23
CA LEU A 430 -15.32 -26.13 24.04
C LEU A 430 -16.30 -26.61 25.13
N ASP A 431 -16.72 -27.87 25.07
CA ASP A 431 -17.74 -28.44 25.96
C ASP A 431 -17.24 -28.83 27.36
N GLY A 432 -15.91 -28.87 27.58
CA GLY A 432 -15.30 -29.31 28.84
C GLY A 432 -15.47 -30.82 29.12
N LEU A 433 -15.88 -31.61 28.14
CA LEU A 433 -16.03 -33.04 28.22
C LEU A 433 -14.74 -33.75 27.80
N THR A 434 -14.41 -34.85 28.45
CA THR A 434 -13.29 -35.72 28.09
C THR A 434 -13.71 -36.77 27.07
N GLY A 435 -12.88 -37.03 26.06
CA GLY A 435 -13.13 -38.02 25.01
C GLY A 435 -12.56 -37.56 23.68
N GLU A 436 -12.12 -38.50 22.85
CA GLU A 436 -11.65 -38.22 21.49
C GLU A 436 -12.84 -37.94 20.56
N VAL A 437 -12.66 -36.99 19.65
CA VAL A 437 -13.66 -36.63 18.64
C VAL A 437 -12.96 -36.48 17.30
N ASP A 438 -13.32 -37.34 16.35
CA ASP A 438 -12.87 -37.23 14.97
C ASP A 438 -13.62 -36.11 14.26
N PHE A 439 -12.92 -35.39 13.39
CA PHE A 439 -13.46 -34.29 12.61
C PHE A 439 -12.86 -34.23 11.21
N ASP A 440 -13.57 -33.53 10.33
CA ASP A 440 -13.12 -33.14 8.99
C ASP A 440 -13.21 -31.62 8.85
N VAL A 441 -12.26 -31.00 8.15
CA VAL A 441 -12.25 -29.58 7.77
C VAL A 441 -12.12 -29.52 6.25
N GLU A 442 -13.22 -29.24 5.57
CA GLU A 442 -13.22 -28.92 4.16
C GLU A 442 -12.86 -27.45 3.98
N TYR A 443 -12.10 -27.13 2.93
CA TYR A 443 -11.77 -25.76 2.61
C TYR A 443 -11.82 -25.48 1.12
N THR A 444 -12.09 -24.22 0.78
CA THR A 444 -12.01 -23.70 -0.58
C THR A 444 -11.61 -22.22 -0.56
N TRP A 445 -10.91 -21.75 -1.60
CA TRP A 445 -10.64 -20.33 -1.84
C TRP A 445 -10.42 -20.05 -3.32
N GLU A 446 -10.36 -18.77 -3.68
CA GLU A 446 -10.17 -18.27 -5.04
C GLU A 446 -8.83 -17.53 -5.17
N GLU A 447 -8.06 -17.85 -6.22
CA GLU A 447 -6.76 -17.24 -6.51
C GLU A 447 -6.87 -16.35 -7.76
N PRO A 448 -6.98 -15.01 -7.59
CA PRO A 448 -7.27 -14.10 -8.70
C PRO A 448 -6.04 -13.78 -9.56
N MET A 449 -4.84 -14.06 -9.06
CA MET A 449 -3.57 -13.67 -9.68
C MET A 449 -2.57 -14.84 -9.62
N SER A 450 -1.73 -14.96 -10.65
CA SER A 450 -0.65 -15.95 -10.67
C SER A 450 0.66 -15.39 -10.09
N GLU A 451 1.56 -16.27 -9.64
CA GLU A 451 2.89 -15.86 -9.14
C GLU A 451 3.69 -15.07 -10.20
N ALA A 452 3.69 -15.52 -11.45
CA ALA A 452 4.39 -14.83 -12.54
C ALA A 452 3.81 -13.44 -12.86
N GLU A 453 2.50 -13.25 -12.65
CA GLU A 453 1.85 -11.94 -12.76
C GLU A 453 2.32 -11.01 -11.64
N VAL A 454 2.33 -11.49 -10.39
CA VAL A 454 2.83 -10.72 -9.23
C VAL A 454 4.28 -10.31 -9.47
N GLU A 455 5.17 -11.25 -9.81
CA GLU A 455 6.58 -10.97 -10.08
C GLU A 455 6.78 -9.96 -11.21
N GLY A 456 6.03 -10.09 -12.32
CA GLY A 456 6.10 -9.18 -13.45
C GLY A 456 5.66 -7.75 -13.09
N LEU A 457 4.56 -7.60 -12.35
CA LEU A 457 4.05 -6.30 -11.92
C LEU A 457 4.94 -5.64 -10.87
N VAL A 458 5.47 -6.41 -9.92
CA VAL A 458 6.45 -5.94 -8.93
C VAL A 458 7.71 -5.46 -9.64
N GLY A 459 8.24 -6.27 -10.57
CA GLY A 459 9.42 -5.92 -11.37
C GLY A 459 9.20 -4.65 -12.21
N ALA A 460 8.05 -4.51 -12.87
CA ALA A 460 7.71 -3.31 -13.64
C ALA A 460 7.58 -2.04 -12.78
N THR A 461 7.01 -2.19 -11.58
CA THR A 461 6.84 -1.11 -10.61
C THR A 461 8.21 -0.57 -10.15
N GLU A 462 9.11 -1.46 -9.73
CA GLU A 462 10.46 -1.07 -9.34
C GLU A 462 11.31 -0.59 -10.52
N ALA A 463 11.10 -1.15 -11.71
CA ALA A 463 11.75 -0.68 -12.93
C ALA A 463 11.38 0.77 -13.28
N ALA A 464 10.13 1.19 -13.03
CA ALA A 464 9.70 2.57 -13.23
C ALA A 464 10.44 3.55 -12.29
N VAL A 465 10.66 3.15 -11.04
CA VAL A 465 11.45 3.92 -10.07
C VAL A 465 12.92 3.94 -10.45
N LEU A 466 13.49 2.78 -10.82
CA LEU A 466 14.87 2.69 -11.30
C LEU A 466 15.09 3.59 -12.53
N ALA A 467 14.16 3.57 -13.48
CA ALA A 467 14.19 4.43 -14.67
C ALA A 467 14.18 5.92 -14.29
N SER A 468 13.37 6.29 -13.30
CA SER A 468 13.31 7.65 -12.76
C SER A 468 14.64 8.09 -12.12
N GLU A 469 15.25 7.24 -11.30
CA GLU A 469 16.55 7.54 -10.66
C GLU A 469 17.72 7.61 -11.65
N LEU A 470 17.58 6.95 -12.81
CA LEU A 470 18.58 6.97 -13.89
C LEU A 470 18.30 8.02 -14.97
N ASN A 471 17.18 8.75 -14.88
CA ASN A 471 16.67 9.61 -15.94
C ASN A 471 16.67 8.89 -17.32
N ALA A 472 16.07 7.71 -17.34
CA ALA A 472 16.03 6.82 -18.49
C ALA A 472 14.57 6.46 -18.84
N PRO A 473 14.26 6.18 -20.11
CA PRO A 473 12.94 5.67 -20.47
C PRO A 473 12.72 4.25 -19.92
N LEU A 474 11.48 3.97 -19.50
CA LEU A 474 10.99 2.62 -19.22
C LEU A 474 10.36 2.04 -20.49
N LEU A 475 10.80 0.84 -20.87
CA LEU A 475 10.27 0.04 -21.97
C LEU A 475 9.90 -1.35 -21.44
N TYR A 476 9.13 -2.11 -22.23
CA TYR A 476 8.68 -3.43 -21.83
C TYR A 476 9.18 -4.53 -22.77
N ALA A 477 9.50 -5.68 -22.18
CA ALA A 477 9.65 -6.95 -22.86
C ALA A 477 8.59 -7.93 -22.33
N THR A 478 8.36 -9.02 -23.06
CA THR A 478 7.44 -10.10 -22.65
C THR A 478 8.22 -11.36 -22.32
N PRO A 479 7.63 -12.33 -21.61
CA PRO A 479 8.25 -13.65 -21.38
C PRO A 479 8.69 -14.35 -22.68
N SER A 480 8.03 -14.02 -23.80
CA SER A 480 8.32 -14.54 -25.14
C SER A 480 9.45 -13.81 -25.89
N GLY A 481 9.93 -12.67 -25.38
CA GLY A 481 11.02 -11.89 -25.97
C GLY A 481 10.76 -10.38 -26.02
N VAL A 482 11.56 -9.67 -26.80
CA VAL A 482 11.51 -8.21 -26.95
C VAL A 482 10.57 -7.84 -28.11
N PRO A 483 9.49 -7.07 -27.84
CA PRO A 483 8.58 -6.59 -28.88
C PRO A 483 9.26 -5.63 -29.86
N SER A 484 8.77 -5.56 -31.11
CA SER A 484 9.33 -4.68 -32.14
C SER A 484 9.28 -3.20 -31.75
N ALA A 485 8.22 -2.76 -31.08
CA ALA A 485 8.09 -1.38 -30.60
C ALA A 485 9.21 -1.01 -29.61
N THR A 486 9.63 -1.96 -28.76
CA THR A 486 10.75 -1.76 -27.83
C THR A 486 12.06 -1.61 -28.59
N PHE A 487 12.33 -2.47 -29.57
CA PHE A 487 13.51 -2.33 -30.43
C PHE A 487 13.55 -1.01 -31.20
N GLU A 488 12.42 -0.60 -31.78
CA GLU A 488 12.31 0.66 -32.51
C GLU A 488 12.59 1.85 -31.59
N ALA A 489 12.13 1.83 -30.34
CA ALA A 489 12.44 2.87 -29.35
C ALA A 489 13.93 2.87 -28.96
N LEU A 490 14.53 1.69 -28.71
CA LEU A 490 15.96 1.55 -28.41
C LEU A 490 16.83 2.15 -29.51
N ASP A 491 16.49 1.88 -30.77
CA ASP A 491 17.22 2.41 -31.93
C ASP A 491 16.98 3.91 -32.16
N THR A 492 15.74 4.38 -32.01
CA THR A 492 15.39 5.79 -32.16
C THR A 492 16.12 6.66 -31.14
N LEU A 493 16.16 6.20 -29.89
CA LEU A 493 16.79 6.93 -28.78
C LEU A 493 18.30 6.70 -28.69
N GLY A 494 18.86 5.77 -29.49
CA GLY A 494 20.29 5.46 -29.46
C GLY A 494 20.76 4.81 -28.17
N ILE A 495 19.90 4.04 -27.50
CA ILE A 495 20.19 3.36 -26.24
C ILE A 495 21.25 2.29 -26.47
N THR A 496 22.24 2.24 -25.58
CA THR A 496 23.38 1.31 -25.63
C THR A 496 23.61 0.59 -24.32
N ASP A 497 23.14 1.15 -23.20
CA ASP A 497 23.21 0.51 -21.89
C ASP A 497 21.77 0.18 -21.45
N VAL A 498 21.44 -1.09 -21.23
CA VAL A 498 20.10 -1.51 -20.79
C VAL A 498 20.17 -2.08 -19.38
N GLN A 499 19.32 -1.56 -18.49
CA GLN A 499 18.99 -2.18 -17.21
C GLN A 499 17.77 -3.10 -17.44
N LEU A 500 17.99 -4.41 -17.49
CA LEU A 500 16.94 -5.41 -17.67
C LEU A 500 16.44 -5.86 -16.30
N VAL A 501 15.18 -5.58 -15.99
CA VAL A 501 14.51 -6.04 -14.77
C VAL A 501 13.61 -7.21 -15.11
N ASP A 502 13.87 -8.36 -14.51
CA ASP A 502 13.11 -9.58 -14.74
C ASP A 502 13.08 -10.48 -13.52
N LEU A 503 11.98 -10.41 -12.77
CA LEU A 503 11.72 -11.28 -11.63
C LEU A 503 11.01 -12.58 -12.05
N THR A 504 10.64 -12.73 -13.32
CA THR A 504 9.81 -13.84 -13.83
C THR A 504 10.62 -15.02 -14.38
N GLY A 505 11.96 -14.92 -14.39
CA GLY A 505 12.86 -15.99 -14.82
C GLY A 505 13.06 -16.15 -16.34
N HIS A 506 12.73 -15.13 -17.14
CA HIS A 506 12.84 -15.14 -18.62
C HIS A 506 14.09 -14.43 -19.17
N THR A 507 15.07 -14.15 -18.31
CA THR A 507 16.15 -13.17 -18.56
C THR A 507 17.01 -13.59 -19.74
N ALA A 508 17.29 -14.89 -19.88
CA ALA A 508 18.15 -15.40 -20.95
C ALA A 508 17.59 -15.08 -22.35
N ILE A 509 16.28 -15.29 -22.58
CA ILE A 509 15.66 -15.03 -23.88
C ILE A 509 15.70 -13.54 -24.21
N VAL A 510 15.40 -12.69 -23.22
CA VAL A 510 15.31 -11.24 -23.42
C VAL A 510 16.70 -10.62 -23.59
N SER A 511 17.67 -10.99 -22.75
CA SER A 511 19.05 -10.50 -22.84
C SER A 511 19.72 -10.90 -24.16
N ASP A 512 19.63 -12.17 -24.58
CA ASP A 512 20.18 -12.64 -25.85
C ASP A 512 19.63 -11.84 -27.05
N GLN A 513 18.33 -11.52 -27.03
CA GLN A 513 17.69 -10.73 -28.07
C GLN A 513 18.12 -9.26 -28.06
N LEU A 514 18.29 -8.66 -26.88
CA LEU A 514 18.79 -7.28 -26.74
C LEU A 514 20.24 -7.16 -27.23
N GLU A 515 21.13 -8.02 -26.74
CA GLU A 515 22.56 -8.02 -27.11
C GLU A 515 22.75 -8.33 -28.61
N GLY A 516 21.90 -9.21 -29.15
CA GLY A 516 21.93 -9.63 -30.56
C GLY A 516 21.18 -8.73 -31.54
N HIS A 517 20.46 -7.70 -31.08
CA HIS A 517 19.58 -6.88 -31.93
C HIS A 517 20.33 -6.15 -33.04
N ARG A 518 21.49 -5.58 -32.72
CA ARG A 518 22.24 -4.70 -33.61
C ARG A 518 23.30 -5.44 -34.41
N GLY A 519 23.35 -5.15 -35.70
CA GLY A 519 24.28 -5.79 -36.63
C GLY A 519 25.73 -5.30 -36.52
N ALA A 520 26.63 -6.00 -37.21
CA ALA A 520 28.05 -5.65 -37.26
C ALA A 520 28.25 -4.20 -37.76
N GLY A 521 28.84 -3.34 -36.92
CA GLY A 521 29.13 -1.93 -37.23
C GLY A 521 28.21 -0.92 -36.53
N GLN A 522 27.18 -1.37 -35.83
CA GLN A 522 26.42 -0.55 -34.88
C GLN A 522 26.93 -0.76 -33.45
N PRO A 523 26.81 0.24 -32.55
CA PRO A 523 27.10 0.04 -31.12
C PRO A 523 26.18 -1.05 -30.57
N GLY A 524 26.75 -2.08 -29.95
CA GLY A 524 25.99 -3.13 -29.27
C GLY A 524 25.14 -2.57 -28.12
N ILE A 525 24.28 -3.43 -27.58
CA ILE A 525 23.53 -3.14 -26.35
C ILE A 525 24.19 -3.95 -25.24
N ASP A 526 24.72 -3.26 -24.23
CA ASP A 526 25.27 -3.85 -23.03
C ASP A 526 24.13 -4.00 -22.00
N VAL A 527 23.88 -5.22 -21.52
CA VAL A 527 22.75 -5.53 -20.62
C VAL A 527 23.25 -5.76 -19.19
N THR A 528 22.67 -5.04 -18.23
CA THR A 528 22.80 -5.30 -16.78
C THR A 528 21.48 -5.86 -16.27
N THR A 529 21.50 -7.04 -15.65
CA THR A 529 20.29 -7.77 -15.25
C THR A 529 20.00 -7.61 -13.76
N HIS A 530 18.73 -7.40 -13.42
CA HIS A 530 18.19 -7.40 -12.06
C HIS A 530 17.14 -8.50 -11.96
N THR A 531 17.50 -9.62 -11.32
CA THR A 531 16.66 -10.83 -11.23
C THR A 531 16.28 -11.20 -9.80
N ASP A 532 16.67 -10.37 -8.84
CA ASP A 532 16.42 -10.57 -7.41
C ASP A 532 15.87 -9.27 -6.84
N LEU A 533 14.71 -9.37 -6.17
CA LEU A 533 13.99 -8.21 -5.66
C LEU A 533 14.77 -7.48 -4.55
N PRO A 534 15.34 -8.15 -3.53
CA PRO A 534 16.23 -7.50 -2.55
C PRO A 534 17.39 -6.71 -3.18
N ASP A 535 18.07 -7.27 -4.19
CA ASP A 535 19.16 -6.58 -4.88
C ASP A 535 18.67 -5.35 -5.69
N LEU A 536 17.51 -5.46 -6.35
CA LEU A 536 16.89 -4.34 -7.07
C LEU A 536 16.49 -3.22 -6.10
N ILE A 537 15.81 -3.55 -5.01
CA ILE A 537 15.45 -2.63 -3.93
C ILE A 537 16.70 -1.94 -3.36
N SER A 538 17.75 -2.71 -3.08
CA SER A 538 19.03 -2.18 -2.60
C SER A 538 19.70 -1.24 -3.62
N THR A 539 19.54 -1.51 -4.91
CA THR A 539 20.05 -0.65 -5.98
C THR A 539 19.31 0.68 -6.00
N ILE A 540 17.97 0.65 -6.00
CA ILE A 540 17.12 1.85 -5.98
C ILE A 540 17.38 2.66 -4.71
N ALA A 541 17.45 2.02 -3.55
CA ALA A 541 17.82 2.61 -2.27
C ALA A 541 19.11 3.43 -2.35
N LYS A 542 20.18 2.84 -2.90
CA LYS A 542 21.50 3.49 -3.04
C LYS A 542 21.46 4.67 -4.02
N LEU A 543 20.68 4.57 -5.11
CA LEU A 543 20.49 5.67 -6.04
C LEU A 543 19.71 6.82 -5.39
N GLY A 544 18.63 6.49 -4.68
CA GLY A 544 17.75 7.42 -3.98
C GLY A 544 18.42 8.27 -2.90
N GLN A 545 19.44 7.72 -2.25
CA GLN A 545 20.28 8.42 -1.26
C GLN A 545 21.13 9.55 -1.88
N ARG A 546 21.26 9.62 -3.22
CA ARG A 546 21.99 10.71 -3.88
C ARG A 546 21.33 12.05 -3.59
N GLY A 547 22.09 12.95 -2.97
CA GLY A 547 21.64 14.30 -2.61
C GLY A 547 20.85 14.37 -1.29
N ARG A 548 20.97 13.37 -0.41
CA ARG A 548 20.37 13.36 0.93
C ARG A 548 21.39 13.03 2.02
N GLU A 549 21.16 13.56 3.22
CA GLU A 549 21.92 13.22 4.45
C GLU A 549 21.06 12.46 5.48
N GLY A 550 19.82 12.10 5.11
CA GLY A 550 18.77 11.68 6.03
C GLY A 550 18.29 10.23 5.88
N ARG A 551 17.05 9.98 6.29
CA ARG A 551 16.46 8.63 6.37
C ARG A 551 16.01 8.15 5.00
N GLN A 552 15.96 6.83 4.84
CA GLN A 552 15.42 6.21 3.65
C GLN A 552 13.90 6.09 3.79
N ASP A 553 13.18 6.63 2.82
CA ASP A 553 11.73 6.45 2.71
C ASP A 553 11.43 5.06 2.15
N VAL A 554 10.19 4.60 2.34
CA VAL A 554 9.64 3.43 1.66
C VAL A 554 8.18 3.72 1.32
N VAL A 555 7.77 3.35 0.11
CA VAL A 555 6.36 3.36 -0.29
C VAL A 555 5.86 1.93 -0.22
N ILE A 556 4.74 1.71 0.45
CA ILE A 556 4.08 0.40 0.53
C ILE A 556 2.78 0.47 -0.27
N THR A 557 2.53 -0.53 -1.09
CA THR A 557 1.32 -0.64 -1.91
C THR A 557 0.84 -2.10 -2.00
N THR A 558 -0.30 -2.30 -2.65
CA THR A 558 -0.86 -3.62 -2.96
C THR A 558 -1.16 -3.70 -4.45
N LEU A 559 -1.12 -4.92 -4.98
CA LEU A 559 -1.67 -5.25 -6.28
C LEU A 559 -3.18 -5.39 -6.24
N ASN A 560 -3.87 -5.39 -5.10
CA ASN A 560 -5.33 -5.51 -5.08
C ASN A 560 -6.01 -4.38 -5.89
N PRO A 561 -7.12 -4.68 -6.60
CA PRO A 561 -7.85 -3.70 -7.38
C PRO A 561 -8.54 -2.65 -6.50
N TRP A 562 -8.85 -1.50 -7.11
CA TRP A 562 -9.60 -0.43 -6.45
C TRP A 562 -11.03 -0.87 -6.19
N SER A 563 -11.45 -0.86 -4.93
CA SER A 563 -12.85 -1.00 -4.54
C SER A 563 -13.55 0.34 -4.61
N TYR A 564 -14.83 0.39 -5.02
CA TYR A 564 -15.58 1.64 -5.15
C TYR A 564 -16.83 1.70 -4.24
N TRP A 565 -17.24 2.92 -3.86
CA TRP A 565 -18.36 3.16 -2.94
C TRP A 565 -19.37 4.17 -3.51
N TYR A 566 -20.65 3.99 -3.15
CA TYR A 566 -21.70 4.99 -3.38
C TYR A 566 -21.94 5.81 -2.12
N THR A 567 -22.27 7.10 -2.28
CA THR A 567 -22.35 8.08 -1.18
C THR A 567 -23.58 7.98 -0.28
N ASP A 568 -24.63 7.18 -0.59
CA ASP A 568 -25.89 7.33 0.18
C ASP A 568 -26.85 6.12 0.31
N SER A 569 -26.43 4.87 0.11
CA SER A 569 -27.36 3.73 0.35
C SER A 569 -26.77 2.44 0.95
N ASN A 570 -25.46 2.31 1.10
CA ASN A 570 -24.84 1.23 1.89
C ASN A 570 -23.36 1.56 2.12
N ALA A 571 -23.07 2.48 3.06
CA ALA A 571 -21.70 2.82 3.45
C ALA A 571 -20.96 1.66 4.13
N ASP A 572 -21.67 0.55 4.37
CA ASP A 572 -21.23 -0.58 5.16
C ASP A 572 -20.28 -1.52 4.39
N ASN A 573 -20.21 -1.46 3.05
CA ASN A 573 -19.27 -2.25 2.23
C ASN A 573 -19.03 -1.64 0.83
N PRO A 574 -17.87 -1.92 0.19
CA PRO A 574 -17.63 -1.58 -1.21
C PRO A 574 -18.68 -2.23 -2.11
N GLN A 575 -18.96 -1.59 -3.25
CA GLN A 575 -20.02 -1.97 -4.19
C GLN A 575 -19.50 -2.90 -5.30
N GLY A 576 -18.19 -2.95 -5.47
CA GLY A 576 -17.48 -3.77 -6.43
C GLY A 576 -16.01 -3.38 -6.47
N GLU A 577 -15.28 -4.04 -7.35
CA GLU A 577 -13.86 -3.78 -7.63
C GLU A 577 -13.68 -3.48 -9.12
N GLU A 578 -12.76 -2.58 -9.44
CA GLU A 578 -12.32 -2.29 -10.80
C GLU A 578 -10.99 -3.01 -11.04
N TRP A 579 -11.01 -4.16 -11.73
CA TRP A 579 -9.84 -5.00 -11.96
C TRP A 579 -8.65 -4.25 -12.57
N GLY A 580 -8.91 -3.36 -13.53
CA GLY A 580 -7.88 -2.53 -14.16
C GLY A 580 -7.33 -1.46 -13.22
N GLY A 581 -8.14 -0.90 -12.31
CA GLY A 581 -7.70 0.18 -11.43
C GLY A 581 -6.78 -0.30 -10.32
N ARG A 582 -5.46 -0.22 -10.51
CA ARG A 582 -4.45 -0.66 -9.53
C ARG A 582 -3.72 0.51 -8.88
N TYR A 583 -3.07 0.23 -7.74
CA TYR A 583 -2.36 1.25 -6.96
C TYR A 583 -0.85 1.30 -7.24
N PHE A 584 -0.30 0.34 -7.98
CA PHE A 584 1.15 0.25 -8.18
C PHE A 584 1.71 1.40 -9.05
N GLY A 585 0.94 1.92 -10.02
CA GLY A 585 1.33 3.06 -10.84
C GLY A 585 1.53 4.34 -10.01
N PRO A 586 0.49 4.80 -9.29
CA PRO A 586 0.60 5.91 -8.36
C PRO A 586 1.65 5.70 -7.27
N ALA A 587 1.83 4.47 -6.78
CA ALA A 587 2.87 4.13 -5.82
C ALA A 587 4.29 4.31 -6.39
N ALA A 588 4.55 3.85 -7.62
CA ALA A 588 5.82 4.07 -8.31
C ALA A 588 6.09 5.57 -8.53
N TYR A 589 5.07 6.35 -8.89
CA TYR A 589 5.20 7.80 -9.03
C TYR A 589 5.55 8.47 -7.69
N ALA A 590 4.89 8.09 -6.60
CA ALA A 590 5.22 8.57 -5.26
C ALA A 590 6.65 8.17 -4.86
N ALA A 591 7.02 6.91 -5.06
CA ALA A 591 8.32 6.36 -4.75
C ALA A 591 9.45 7.04 -5.53
N ALA A 592 9.22 7.35 -6.80
CA ALA A 592 10.15 8.10 -7.63
C ALA A 592 10.33 9.56 -7.15
N ASN A 593 9.27 10.24 -6.69
CA ASN A 593 9.41 11.56 -6.03
C ASN A 593 10.22 11.45 -4.73
N HIS A 594 10.04 10.35 -4.00
CA HIS A 594 10.77 10.01 -2.80
C HIS A 594 12.10 9.33 -3.05
N GLY A 595 12.53 9.11 -4.29
CA GLY A 595 13.70 8.31 -4.66
C GLY A 595 13.89 7.09 -3.76
N CYS A 596 12.87 6.25 -3.66
CA CYS A 596 12.85 5.10 -2.75
C CYS A 596 12.19 3.89 -3.43
N PRO A 597 12.44 2.65 -2.96
CA PRO A 597 11.76 1.47 -3.49
C PRO A 597 10.26 1.43 -3.16
N VAL A 598 9.54 0.51 -3.82
CA VAL A 598 8.12 0.21 -3.59
C VAL A 598 7.98 -1.21 -3.04
N LEU A 599 7.60 -1.33 -1.77
CA LEU A 599 7.21 -2.62 -1.20
C LEU A 599 5.77 -2.94 -1.57
N VAL A 600 5.60 -3.88 -2.49
CA VAL A 600 4.30 -4.44 -2.86
C VAL A 600 3.97 -5.57 -1.89
N THR A 601 2.82 -5.53 -1.22
CA THR A 601 2.47 -6.51 -0.17
C THR A 601 2.49 -7.95 -0.66
N GLU A 602 2.13 -8.19 -1.92
CA GLU A 602 2.07 -9.51 -2.55
C GLU A 602 3.46 -10.08 -2.87
N SER A 603 4.53 -9.27 -2.81
CA SER A 603 5.90 -9.70 -3.11
C SER A 603 6.59 -10.47 -1.98
N ASP A 604 6.06 -10.41 -0.75
CA ASP A 604 6.60 -11.13 0.40
C ASP A 604 5.46 -11.76 1.22
N PRO A 605 5.50 -13.08 1.50
CA PRO A 605 4.46 -13.76 2.29
C PRO A 605 4.18 -13.12 3.66
N ARG A 606 5.19 -12.53 4.31
CA ARG A 606 5.04 -11.85 5.61
C ARG A 606 4.25 -10.56 5.49
N LEU A 607 4.44 -9.80 4.41
CA LEU A 607 3.68 -8.59 4.14
C LEU A 607 2.26 -8.94 3.69
N SER A 608 2.12 -9.89 2.76
CA SER A 608 0.83 -10.35 2.24
C SER A 608 -0.08 -10.87 3.36
N SER A 609 0.42 -11.79 4.19
CA SER A 609 -0.36 -12.34 5.32
C SER A 609 -0.67 -11.31 6.41
N SER A 610 0.23 -10.36 6.65
CA SER A 610 -0.02 -9.27 7.59
C SER A 610 -1.10 -8.31 7.08
N ALA A 611 -1.06 -7.94 5.80
CA ALA A 611 -2.05 -7.07 5.17
C ALA A 611 -3.45 -7.72 5.19
N ALA A 612 -3.54 -8.98 4.74
CA ALA A 612 -4.79 -9.74 4.74
C ALA A 612 -5.41 -9.82 6.13
N TRP A 613 -4.62 -10.08 7.17
CA TRP A 613 -5.12 -10.12 8.55
C TRP A 613 -5.73 -8.79 8.99
N HIS A 614 -5.08 -7.66 8.72
CA HIS A 614 -5.59 -6.34 9.11
C HIS A 614 -6.87 -6.01 8.37
N ASN A 615 -6.93 -6.27 7.05
CA ASN A 615 -8.13 -6.08 6.25
C ASN A 615 -9.30 -6.92 6.79
N GLU A 616 -9.07 -8.21 6.97
CA GLU A 616 -10.07 -9.16 7.48
C GLU A 616 -10.59 -8.75 8.86
N TYR A 617 -9.69 -8.37 9.76
CA TYR A 617 -10.05 -7.94 11.10
C TYR A 617 -10.94 -6.69 11.08
N TRP A 618 -10.57 -5.66 10.32
CA TRP A 618 -11.35 -4.43 10.24
C TRP A 618 -12.71 -4.64 9.56
N LEU A 619 -12.79 -5.48 8.52
CA LEU A 619 -14.04 -5.85 7.86
C LEU A 619 -15.03 -6.52 8.82
N ARG A 620 -14.54 -7.37 9.74
CA ARG A 620 -15.41 -8.02 10.74
C ARG A 620 -15.83 -7.10 11.87
N THR A 621 -15.00 -6.14 12.24
CA THR A 621 -15.14 -5.40 13.51
C THR A 621 -15.55 -3.95 13.36
N TYR A 622 -15.63 -3.38 12.14
CA TYR A 622 -15.93 -1.95 11.97
C TYR A 622 -17.26 -1.52 12.61
N GLN A 623 -18.28 -2.39 12.60
CA GLN A 623 -19.60 -2.12 13.18
C GLN A 623 -19.55 -2.08 14.71
N SER A 624 -18.87 -3.05 15.33
CA SER A 624 -18.75 -3.16 16.78
C SER A 624 -17.67 -2.24 17.35
N ARG A 625 -16.71 -1.82 16.51
CA ARG A 625 -15.45 -1.18 16.92
C ARG A 625 -14.75 -1.95 18.03
N SER A 626 -14.85 -3.28 17.98
CA SER A 626 -14.15 -4.15 18.92
C SER A 626 -12.65 -3.86 18.85
N PRO A 627 -11.93 -3.95 19.97
CA PRO A 627 -10.48 -3.81 19.96
C PRO A 627 -9.81 -5.05 19.36
N ALA A 628 -8.68 -4.85 18.68
CA ALA A 628 -7.95 -5.93 18.02
C ALA A 628 -7.33 -6.90 19.03
N PRO A 629 -7.31 -8.22 18.73
CA PRO A 629 -6.57 -9.18 19.54
C PRO A 629 -5.09 -8.78 19.59
N VAL A 630 -4.59 -8.46 20.79
CA VAL A 630 -3.24 -7.91 20.99
C VAL A 630 -2.16 -8.89 20.51
N GLY A 631 -2.35 -10.19 20.78
CA GLY A 631 -1.41 -11.21 20.33
C GLY A 631 -1.27 -11.24 18.80
N ALA A 632 -2.39 -11.20 18.08
CA ALA A 632 -2.38 -11.21 16.62
C ALA A 632 -1.75 -9.92 16.04
N MET A 633 -2.07 -8.75 16.60
CA MET A 633 -1.43 -7.47 16.25
C MET A 633 0.09 -7.50 16.46
N TYR A 634 0.56 -8.07 17.57
CA TYR A 634 1.99 -8.17 17.85
C TYR A 634 2.70 -9.10 16.85
N LEU A 635 2.10 -10.25 16.54
CA LEU A 635 2.67 -11.23 15.61
C LEU A 635 2.76 -10.68 14.17
N THR A 636 1.68 -10.07 13.67
CA THR A 636 1.67 -9.47 12.32
C THR A 636 2.55 -8.22 12.25
N GLY A 637 2.54 -7.36 13.27
CA GLY A 637 3.44 -6.21 13.35
C GLY A 637 4.92 -6.61 13.32
N SER A 638 5.28 -7.67 14.03
CA SER A 638 6.64 -8.21 14.03
C SER A 638 7.04 -8.76 12.65
N GLN A 639 6.13 -9.47 11.96
CA GLN A 639 6.36 -9.93 10.59
C GLN A 639 6.64 -8.80 9.61
N VAL A 640 5.91 -7.68 9.73
CA VAL A 640 6.15 -6.50 8.89
C VAL A 640 7.55 -5.92 9.15
N ILE A 641 7.94 -5.78 10.41
CA ILE A 641 9.28 -5.29 10.78
C ILE A 641 10.37 -6.23 10.22
N ASP A 642 10.21 -7.55 10.39
CA ASP A 642 11.16 -8.54 9.87
C ASP A 642 11.26 -8.52 8.33
N ALA A 643 10.13 -8.26 7.64
CA ALA A 643 10.10 -8.13 6.19
C ALA A 643 10.84 -6.88 5.73
N VAL A 644 10.50 -5.72 6.28
CA VAL A 644 11.16 -4.45 5.98
C VAL A 644 12.67 -4.53 6.27
N GLY A 645 13.06 -5.11 7.41
CA GLY A 645 14.47 -5.30 7.76
C GLY A 645 15.21 -6.26 6.83
N SER A 646 14.54 -7.27 6.28
CA SER A 646 15.18 -8.19 5.30
C SER A 646 15.54 -7.52 3.97
N PHE A 647 14.87 -6.41 3.63
CA PHE A 647 15.21 -5.56 2.50
C PHE A 647 16.25 -4.48 2.85
N GLY A 648 16.68 -4.40 4.12
CA GLY A 648 17.62 -3.39 4.62
C GLY A 648 17.02 -2.00 4.71
N LEU A 649 15.71 -1.91 5.01
CA LEU A 649 14.92 -0.68 5.05
C LEU A 649 14.49 -0.27 6.48
N ASP A 650 15.02 -0.93 7.52
CA ASP A 650 14.67 -0.75 8.93
C ASP A 650 15.51 0.29 9.72
#